data_AF-W6L9R7-F1
#
_entry.id   AF-W6L9R7-F1
#
_cell.length_a   1.000
_cell.length_b   1.000
_cell.length_c   1.000
_cell.angle_alpha   90.00
_cell.angle_beta   90.00
_cell.angle_gamma   90.00
#
_symmetry.space_group_name_H-M   'P 1'
#
loop_
_entity.id
_entity.type
_entity.pdbx_description
1 polymer ?
#
loop_
_entity_poly.entity_id
_entity_poly.type
_entity_poly.pdbx_seq_one_letter_code
_entity_poly.pdbx_strand_id
1 'polypeptide(L)'
;MMHIQKEELSIGDNVLNKLRKDFQEVMEALKEEEGHEYFQSEYERIYLALRKSHESEKMLIGECQKMTQDLLGNAAKMQAAVKLSQGDHSMIEALKREIEKAWQVVDSANNKDQRARETVVSLRQEIASLQSLMEEGTAFTSDHTENLDHLRMLTKRLQTECEEMTKGNAKYTKSIADLRVQIKEADANIHNYEEEIERLRDHHKLTNQEYTRERGARERAEYQCKELIVVLQTRENELKVVQKRQTALEKSIANYHSEINVAMENRQTLEKKLETADRQLFHTQQSCNDSVDTTMNINNRLNAMNRMIVDLDRKILEAENEYERVQRVKGRDINELMHLQQLNDSIRQEQENNQHQCEQVRRRIDSLVKERKSFEQVHTIILKECNDIEKKGEEEIEKQNAIKTRIQVETESQKELEEFIQKQHEIESGLLVALSGFEKETTQCVYESSQVASDHNATKDELLMTCTSVEETKKLIEESEANLSKQQSVYEQVRAGRNQFSKKLIETQDEVVELKQKFKMMDHQLLQFKEELQIKQRKDQEEAYTQKKMTERLLKAQKHVGEEVLNFEATKAKSISIGLRIKQLVKIVSNCDQDLSARQQQLLKVTHNRDMLGTQLVRRNDEIALLNEMLRLQHQALVEGEAAYRKRMGDLRLLRFKISEIGRQANLSNTRLRDLKVNKENLHHLRRQLEMEKAKGVALAEEIEDPKSLSRRKIEGKDPSFEELQDKQRILRKRLIAKSEECLEKELILDEKKRLVTELQNVIGNQLGPEVVRQLNASHYELQKKATSMKAKASELNMTFTHINELKYEAERLRRDLHNMKRKFYEVKIKNDTMTDFSPPDNRLILRKLRTPNESVRSNVINSKKPPSDSKTNKLKDRSL
;
A
#
# COMPACT_ATOMS: atom_id res chain seq x y z
N MET A 1 -32.34 -47.97 -31.54
CA MET A 1 -33.44 -48.88 -31.93
C MET A 1 -34.26 -48.22 -33.03
N MET A 2 -35.00 -49.03 -33.79
CA MET A 2 -35.83 -48.72 -34.96
C MET A 2 -36.44 -47.30 -35.04
N HIS A 3 -36.39 -46.71 -36.24
CA HIS A 3 -37.41 -45.76 -36.68
C HIS A 3 -38.77 -46.46 -36.69
N ILE A 4 -39.53 -46.31 -35.60
CA ILE A 4 -40.98 -46.44 -35.68
C ILE A 4 -41.46 -45.09 -36.22
N GLN A 5 -41.91 -45.10 -37.47
CA GLN A 5 -42.62 -43.95 -38.03
C GLN A 5 -43.81 -43.64 -37.12
N LYS A 6 -43.96 -42.37 -36.72
CA LYS A 6 -45.24 -41.90 -36.16
C LYS A 6 -46.26 -41.90 -37.29
N GLU A 7 -46.88 -43.06 -37.54
CA GLU A 7 -48.22 -43.07 -38.10
C GLU A 7 -49.12 -42.32 -37.11
N GLU A 8 -49.77 -41.25 -37.58
CA GLU A 8 -50.72 -40.50 -36.77
C GLU A 8 -51.94 -41.37 -36.52
N LEU A 9 -51.96 -42.07 -35.39
CA LEU A 9 -53.06 -42.92 -34.91
C LEU A 9 -54.34 -42.14 -34.53
N SER A 10 -54.48 -40.91 -35.00
CA SER A 10 -55.58 -39.99 -34.71
C SER A 10 -55.81 -39.11 -35.93
N ILE A 11 -57.08 -38.85 -36.26
CA ILE A 11 -57.45 -37.86 -37.28
C ILE A 11 -56.91 -36.50 -36.84
N GLY A 12 -55.99 -35.91 -37.60
CA GLY A 12 -55.36 -34.65 -37.23
C GLY A 12 -56.36 -33.48 -37.15
N ASP A 13 -56.18 -32.57 -36.19
CA ASP A 13 -57.07 -31.42 -35.94
C ASP A 13 -57.35 -30.59 -37.24
N ASN A 14 -56.40 -30.56 -38.19
CA ASN A 14 -56.58 -29.91 -39.50
C ASN A 14 -57.62 -30.58 -40.42
N VAL A 15 -57.77 -31.91 -40.34
CA VAL A 15 -58.79 -32.66 -41.08
C VAL A 15 -60.16 -32.47 -40.41
N LEU A 16 -60.21 -32.50 -39.07
CA LEU A 16 -61.44 -32.26 -38.32
C LEU A 16 -61.97 -30.82 -38.53
N ASN A 17 -61.08 -29.83 -38.60
CA ASN A 17 -61.44 -28.43 -38.90
C ASN A 17 -61.90 -28.22 -40.35
N LYS A 18 -61.47 -29.05 -41.31
CA LYS A 18 -62.06 -29.08 -42.66
C LYS A 18 -63.46 -29.68 -42.61
N LEU A 19 -63.63 -30.88 -42.05
CA LEU A 19 -64.97 -31.48 -41.87
C LEU A 19 -65.94 -30.56 -41.12
N ARG A 20 -65.45 -29.72 -40.19
CA ARG A 20 -66.27 -28.71 -39.51
C ARG A 20 -66.76 -27.60 -40.44
N LYS A 21 -65.91 -27.11 -41.35
CA LYS A 21 -66.32 -26.14 -42.38
C LYS A 21 -67.27 -26.78 -43.38
N ASP A 22 -66.91 -27.95 -43.89
CA ASP A 22 -67.74 -28.71 -44.84
C ASP A 22 -69.13 -28.99 -44.22
N PHE A 23 -69.19 -29.32 -42.92
CA PHE A 23 -70.45 -29.45 -42.17
C PHE A 23 -71.25 -28.14 -42.09
N GLN A 24 -70.59 -27.01 -41.82
CA GLN A 24 -71.28 -25.70 -41.76
C GLN A 24 -71.81 -25.28 -43.14
N GLU A 25 -71.02 -25.45 -44.21
CA GLU A 25 -71.43 -25.16 -45.58
C GLU A 25 -72.61 -26.05 -46.03
N VAL A 26 -72.60 -27.35 -45.68
CA VAL A 26 -73.73 -28.26 -45.94
C VAL A 26 -74.97 -27.90 -45.10
N MET A 27 -74.81 -27.50 -43.84
CA MET A 27 -75.93 -27.08 -42.98
C MET A 27 -76.50 -25.71 -43.34
N GLU A 28 -75.74 -24.85 -44.02
CA GLU A 28 -76.26 -23.61 -44.62
C GLU A 28 -77.01 -23.91 -45.92
N ALA A 29 -76.45 -24.72 -46.82
CA ALA A 29 -77.11 -25.14 -48.06
C ALA A 29 -78.45 -25.89 -47.80
N LEU A 30 -78.49 -26.77 -46.79
CA LEU A 30 -79.71 -27.50 -46.43
C LEU A 30 -80.82 -26.63 -45.82
N LYS A 31 -80.55 -25.37 -45.43
CA LYS A 31 -81.56 -24.45 -44.86
C LYS A 31 -82.36 -23.69 -45.91
N GLU A 32 -81.91 -23.66 -47.16
CA GLU A 32 -82.58 -22.89 -48.23
C GLU A 32 -83.74 -23.65 -48.89
N GLU A 33 -83.90 -24.96 -48.63
CA GLU A 33 -85.00 -25.78 -49.17
C GLU A 33 -85.99 -26.27 -48.09
N GLU A 34 -87.27 -25.92 -48.25
CA GLU A 34 -88.35 -26.33 -47.34
C GLU A 34 -88.65 -27.84 -47.46
N GLY A 35 -88.24 -28.61 -46.46
CA GLY A 35 -88.51 -30.05 -46.37
C GLY A 35 -87.34 -30.93 -45.94
N HIS A 36 -86.18 -30.35 -45.61
CA HIS A 36 -84.95 -31.12 -45.30
C HIS A 36 -84.52 -31.09 -43.82
N GLU A 37 -85.36 -30.58 -42.91
CA GLU A 37 -85.10 -30.54 -41.46
C GLU A 37 -84.72 -31.90 -40.86
N TYR A 38 -85.34 -33.00 -41.31
CA TYR A 38 -84.99 -34.35 -40.85
C TYR A 38 -83.53 -34.71 -41.20
N PHE A 39 -83.10 -34.43 -42.43
CA PHE A 39 -81.73 -34.66 -42.87
C PHE A 39 -80.72 -33.75 -42.15
N GLN A 40 -81.06 -32.48 -41.91
CA GLN A 40 -80.24 -31.60 -41.06
C GLN A 40 -80.04 -32.21 -39.67
N SER A 41 -81.12 -32.69 -39.02
CA SER A 41 -81.06 -33.23 -37.67
C SER A 41 -80.24 -34.53 -37.55
N GLU A 42 -80.33 -35.42 -38.55
CA GLU A 42 -79.51 -36.63 -38.59
C GLU A 42 -78.04 -36.34 -38.97
N TYR A 43 -77.78 -35.38 -39.87
CA TYR A 43 -76.41 -34.99 -40.22
C TYR A 43 -75.71 -34.31 -39.02
N GLU A 44 -76.41 -33.45 -38.29
CA GLU A 44 -75.93 -32.85 -37.05
C GLU A 44 -75.70 -33.89 -35.94
N ARG A 45 -76.61 -34.88 -35.81
CA ARG A 45 -76.42 -36.02 -34.90
C ARG A 45 -75.17 -36.83 -35.23
N ILE A 46 -74.90 -37.11 -36.51
CA ILE A 46 -73.68 -37.81 -36.96
C ILE A 46 -72.43 -36.98 -36.68
N TYR A 47 -72.45 -35.68 -36.98
CA TYR A 47 -71.32 -34.79 -36.70
C TYR A 47 -71.01 -34.68 -35.20
N LEU A 48 -72.04 -34.58 -34.36
CA LEU A 48 -71.92 -34.59 -32.90
C LEU A 48 -71.37 -35.93 -32.37
N ALA A 49 -71.76 -37.06 -32.97
CA ALA A 49 -71.22 -38.37 -32.62
C ALA A 49 -69.72 -38.50 -33.00
N LEU A 50 -69.35 -38.07 -34.21
CA LEU A 50 -67.95 -38.03 -34.67
C LEU A 50 -67.08 -37.14 -33.76
N ARG A 51 -67.59 -35.95 -33.41
CA ARG A 51 -66.90 -35.03 -32.50
C ARG A 51 -66.71 -35.64 -31.11
N LYS A 52 -67.73 -36.26 -30.53
CA LYS A 52 -67.61 -36.96 -29.23
C LYS A 52 -66.62 -38.13 -29.29
N SER A 53 -66.61 -38.88 -30.39
CA SER A 53 -65.64 -39.96 -30.62
C SER A 53 -64.21 -39.41 -30.60
N HIS A 54 -63.95 -38.34 -31.34
CA HIS A 54 -62.62 -37.72 -31.39
C HIS A 54 -62.20 -37.06 -30.07
N GLU A 55 -63.12 -36.41 -29.35
CA GLU A 55 -62.85 -35.90 -27.99
C GLU A 55 -62.50 -37.05 -27.03
N SER A 56 -63.14 -38.22 -27.13
CA SER A 56 -62.80 -39.40 -26.32
C SER A 56 -61.47 -40.06 -26.71
N GLU A 57 -61.14 -40.09 -28.00
CA GLU A 57 -59.86 -40.56 -28.56
C GLU A 57 -58.70 -39.69 -28.05
N LYS A 58 -58.88 -38.35 -28.07
CA LYS A 58 -57.89 -37.38 -27.58
C LYS A 58 -57.63 -37.54 -26.08
N MET A 59 -58.66 -37.88 -25.29
CA MET A 59 -58.51 -38.21 -23.86
C MET A 59 -57.73 -39.51 -23.64
N LEU A 60 -58.07 -40.59 -24.36
CA LEU A 60 -57.36 -41.88 -24.28
C LEU A 60 -55.88 -41.76 -24.69
N ILE A 61 -55.58 -40.98 -25.74
CA ILE A 61 -54.19 -40.69 -26.14
C ILE A 61 -53.46 -39.92 -25.02
N GLY A 62 -54.13 -38.98 -24.35
CA GLY A 62 -53.60 -38.28 -23.18
C GLY A 62 -53.27 -39.21 -21.99
N GLU A 63 -54.13 -40.20 -21.71
CA GLU A 63 -53.88 -41.20 -20.66
C GLU A 63 -52.71 -42.14 -21.03
N CYS A 64 -52.65 -42.60 -22.29
CA CYS A 64 -51.51 -43.38 -22.79
C CYS A 64 -50.19 -42.61 -22.73
N GLN A 65 -50.20 -41.30 -23.01
CA GLN A 65 -49.01 -40.45 -22.89
C GLN A 65 -48.57 -40.29 -21.43
N LYS A 66 -49.51 -40.08 -20.49
CA LYS A 66 -49.21 -40.04 -19.04
C LYS A 66 -48.61 -41.36 -18.55
N MET A 67 -49.23 -42.50 -18.86
CA MET A 67 -48.70 -43.82 -18.48
C MET A 67 -47.30 -44.09 -19.06
N THR A 68 -47.03 -43.62 -20.29
CA THR A 68 -45.70 -43.73 -20.91
C THR A 68 -44.67 -42.86 -20.18
N GLN A 69 -45.06 -41.65 -19.75
CA GLN A 69 -44.21 -40.73 -18.98
C GLN A 69 -43.91 -41.27 -17.57
N ASP A 70 -44.89 -41.87 -16.90
CA ASP A 70 -44.72 -42.51 -15.58
C ASP A 70 -43.81 -43.75 -15.65
N LEU A 71 -43.94 -44.56 -16.71
CA LEU A 71 -43.03 -45.69 -16.96
C LEU A 71 -41.58 -45.22 -17.17
N LEU A 72 -41.35 -44.16 -17.95
CA LEU A 72 -40.02 -43.55 -18.14
C LEU A 72 -39.47 -42.98 -16.83
N GLY A 73 -40.30 -42.30 -16.03
CA GLY A 73 -39.91 -41.78 -14.72
C GLY A 73 -39.52 -42.88 -13.73
N ASN A 74 -40.23 -44.01 -13.73
CA ASN A 74 -39.91 -45.15 -12.88
C ASN A 74 -38.66 -45.92 -13.37
N ALA A 75 -38.44 -46.01 -14.68
CA ALA A 75 -37.20 -46.56 -15.24
C ALA A 75 -35.97 -45.72 -14.82
N ALA A 76 -36.07 -44.38 -14.85
CA ALA A 76 -35.00 -43.49 -14.40
C ALA A 76 -34.67 -43.65 -12.91
N LYS A 77 -35.70 -43.76 -12.04
CA LYS A 77 -35.52 -44.04 -10.60
C LYS A 77 -34.83 -45.39 -10.36
N MET A 78 -35.24 -46.42 -11.10
CA MET A 78 -34.63 -47.76 -11.01
C MET A 78 -33.16 -47.75 -11.44
N GLN A 79 -32.82 -47.02 -12.50
CA GLN A 79 -31.44 -46.87 -12.97
C GLN A 79 -30.56 -46.09 -11.98
N ALA A 80 -31.12 -45.10 -11.26
CA ALA A 80 -30.42 -44.39 -10.19
C ALA A 80 -30.12 -45.31 -8.99
N ALA A 81 -31.08 -46.14 -8.57
CA ALA A 81 -30.89 -47.11 -7.49
C ALA A 81 -29.82 -48.16 -7.81
N VAL A 82 -29.76 -48.64 -9.06
CA VAL A 82 -28.71 -49.58 -9.52
C VAL A 82 -27.32 -48.93 -9.46
N LYS A 83 -27.17 -47.66 -9.86
CA LYS A 83 -25.89 -46.94 -9.77
C LYS A 83 -25.40 -46.75 -8.33
N LEU A 84 -26.29 -46.46 -7.39
CA LEU A 84 -25.95 -46.37 -5.96
C LEU A 84 -25.44 -47.72 -5.43
N SER A 85 -26.17 -48.81 -5.70
CA SER A 85 -25.78 -50.17 -5.32
C SER A 85 -24.43 -50.61 -5.89
N GLN A 86 -24.08 -50.18 -7.11
CA GLN A 86 -22.75 -50.40 -7.70
C GLN A 86 -21.64 -49.62 -6.98
N GLY A 87 -21.92 -48.38 -6.55
CA GLY A 87 -21.02 -47.57 -5.72
C GLY A 87 -20.74 -48.26 -4.37
N ASP A 88 -21.79 -48.68 -3.67
CA ASP A 88 -21.69 -49.39 -2.40
C ASP A 88 -20.88 -50.69 -2.53
N HIS A 89 -21.08 -51.45 -3.61
CA HIS A 89 -20.31 -52.67 -3.88
C HIS A 89 -18.80 -52.38 -4.01
N SER A 90 -18.42 -51.31 -4.72
CA SER A 90 -17.02 -50.92 -4.89
C SER A 90 -16.35 -50.49 -3.57
N MET A 91 -17.11 -49.83 -2.68
CA MET A 91 -16.65 -49.45 -1.34
C MET A 91 -16.47 -50.67 -0.44
N ILE A 92 -17.41 -51.63 -0.49
CA ILE A 92 -17.32 -52.90 0.25
C ILE A 92 -16.10 -53.71 -0.20
N GLU A 93 -15.78 -53.76 -1.49
CA GLU A 93 -14.55 -54.42 -1.96
C GLU A 93 -13.27 -53.72 -1.48
N ALA A 94 -13.23 -52.38 -1.47
CA ALA A 94 -12.08 -51.64 -0.97
C ALA A 94 -11.81 -51.96 0.51
N LEU A 95 -12.85 -51.95 1.34
CA LEU A 95 -12.76 -52.29 2.76
C LEU A 95 -12.35 -53.76 2.98
N LYS A 96 -12.84 -54.71 2.17
CA LYS A 96 -12.39 -56.12 2.22
C LYS A 96 -10.89 -56.24 1.94
N ARG A 97 -10.36 -55.53 0.93
CA ARG A 97 -8.93 -55.52 0.60
C ARG A 97 -8.06 -54.88 1.68
N GLU A 98 -8.59 -53.94 2.46
CA GLU A 98 -7.89 -53.39 3.63
C GLU A 98 -7.87 -54.36 4.82
N ILE A 99 -8.97 -55.08 5.06
CA ILE A 99 -9.04 -56.14 6.07
C ILE A 99 -8.05 -57.28 5.74
N GLU A 100 -7.99 -57.74 4.50
CA GLU A 100 -7.02 -58.78 4.07
C GLU A 100 -5.56 -58.36 4.30
N LYS A 101 -5.22 -57.09 4.02
CA LYS A 101 -3.88 -56.54 4.30
C LYS A 101 -3.58 -56.51 5.80
N ALA A 102 -4.55 -56.12 6.63
CA ALA A 102 -4.37 -56.12 8.09
C ALA A 102 -4.14 -57.54 8.64
N TRP A 103 -4.87 -58.53 8.13
CA TRP A 103 -4.68 -59.95 8.47
C TRP A 103 -3.29 -60.46 8.08
N GLN A 104 -2.81 -60.16 6.86
CA GLN A 104 -1.45 -60.56 6.44
C GLN A 104 -0.35 -59.97 7.34
N VAL A 105 -0.52 -58.74 7.84
CA VAL A 105 0.42 -58.14 8.79
C VAL A 105 0.41 -58.90 10.13
N VAL A 106 -0.76 -59.27 10.65
CA VAL A 106 -0.90 -60.06 11.89
C VAL A 106 -0.28 -61.46 11.73
N ASP A 107 -0.53 -62.16 10.63
CA ASP A 107 0.09 -63.46 10.36
C ASP A 107 1.62 -63.34 10.23
N SER A 108 2.12 -62.26 9.63
CA SER A 108 3.56 -62.00 9.55
C SER A 108 4.21 -61.76 10.92
N ALA A 109 3.46 -61.23 11.89
CA ALA A 109 3.90 -61.01 13.26
C ALA A 109 3.87 -62.32 14.07
N ASN A 110 2.78 -63.09 13.99
CA ASN A 110 2.66 -64.39 14.64
C ASN A 110 3.73 -65.38 14.17
N ASN A 111 4.05 -65.41 12.87
CA ASN A 111 5.12 -66.24 12.33
C ASN A 111 6.53 -65.83 12.84
N LYS A 112 6.74 -64.57 13.23
CA LYS A 112 7.99 -64.11 13.84
C LYS A 112 8.06 -64.50 15.32
N ASP A 113 6.96 -64.36 16.06
CA ASP A 113 6.88 -64.77 17.47
C ASP A 113 7.06 -66.29 17.63
N GLN A 114 6.44 -67.09 16.76
CA GLN A 114 6.59 -68.55 16.76
C GLN A 114 8.07 -68.98 16.58
N ARG A 115 8.78 -68.38 15.62
CA ARG A 115 10.22 -68.64 15.41
C ARG A 115 11.07 -68.24 16.61
N ALA A 116 10.73 -67.14 17.29
CA ALA A 116 11.42 -66.71 18.50
C ALA A 116 11.18 -67.67 19.69
N ARG A 117 10.01 -68.31 19.77
CA ARG A 117 9.74 -69.35 20.77
C ARG A 117 10.53 -70.62 20.50
N GLU A 118 10.64 -71.02 19.24
CA GLU A 118 11.39 -72.23 18.83
C GLU A 118 12.89 -72.11 19.15
N THR A 119 13.51 -70.95 18.91
CA THR A 119 14.93 -70.72 19.27
C THR A 119 15.18 -70.67 20.78
N VAL A 120 14.21 -70.21 21.58
CA VAL A 120 14.31 -70.27 23.05
C VAL A 120 14.25 -71.71 23.56
N VAL A 121 13.52 -72.61 22.88
CA VAL A 121 13.47 -74.04 23.24
C VAL A 121 14.77 -74.75 22.92
N SER A 122 15.38 -74.51 21.75
CA SER A 122 16.65 -75.15 21.39
C SER A 122 17.78 -74.77 22.34
N LEU A 123 17.91 -73.48 22.67
CA LEU A 123 18.93 -72.98 23.61
C LEU A 123 18.78 -73.57 25.02
N ARG A 124 17.55 -73.89 25.46
CA ARG A 124 17.31 -74.58 26.74
C ARG A 124 17.75 -76.05 26.72
N GLN A 125 17.67 -76.72 25.57
CA GLN A 125 18.16 -78.11 25.43
C GLN A 125 19.69 -78.18 25.43
N GLU A 126 20.37 -77.21 24.80
CA GLU A 126 21.84 -77.11 24.81
C GLU A 126 22.41 -76.83 26.21
N ILE A 127 21.73 -76.03 27.03
CA ILE A 127 22.13 -75.80 28.42
C ILE A 127 22.03 -77.10 29.25
N ALA A 128 20.97 -77.89 29.05
CA ALA A 128 20.77 -79.14 29.77
C ALA A 128 21.81 -80.23 29.41
N SER A 129 22.22 -80.33 28.13
CA SER A 129 23.23 -81.30 27.71
C SER A 129 24.64 -80.95 28.22
N LEU A 130 24.97 -79.66 28.31
CA LEU A 130 26.25 -79.19 28.86
C LEU A 130 26.36 -79.39 30.38
N GLN A 131 25.24 -79.34 31.12
CA GLN A 131 25.22 -79.61 32.55
C GLN A 131 25.51 -81.09 32.87
N SER A 132 25.01 -82.02 32.03
CA SER A 132 25.24 -83.47 32.18
C SER A 132 26.72 -83.87 32.02
N LEU A 133 27.48 -83.14 31.19
CA LEU A 133 28.90 -83.44 30.91
C LEU A 133 29.87 -82.95 31.99
N MET A 134 29.40 -82.22 33.02
CA MET A 134 30.23 -81.69 34.10
C MET A 134 30.25 -82.55 35.37
N GLU A 135 29.36 -83.54 35.53
CA GLU A 135 29.21 -84.30 36.78
C GLU A 135 30.05 -85.60 36.84
N GLU A 136 30.63 -86.06 35.73
CA GLU A 136 31.45 -87.30 35.69
C GLU A 136 32.93 -87.01 35.41
N GLY A 137 33.81 -87.08 36.43
CA GLY A 137 35.26 -87.03 36.16
C GLY A 137 36.29 -86.83 37.28
N THR A 138 36.30 -87.60 38.39
CA THR A 138 37.46 -87.63 39.31
C THR A 138 37.78 -89.01 39.90
N ALA A 139 38.88 -89.66 39.43
CA ALA A 139 39.50 -90.90 39.95
C ALA A 139 40.89 -91.18 39.29
N PHE A 140 41.83 -92.01 39.79
CA PHE A 140 42.24 -92.38 41.17
C PHE A 140 43.57 -93.21 41.17
N THR A 141 44.73 -92.70 41.68
CA THR A 141 45.95 -93.46 42.15
C THR A 141 46.74 -94.34 41.14
N SER A 142 47.95 -94.91 41.34
CA SER A 142 49.19 -94.65 42.16
C SER A 142 50.25 -95.75 41.83
N ASP A 143 51.50 -95.46 41.40
CA ASP A 143 52.62 -96.45 41.49
C ASP A 143 54.05 -95.90 41.28
N HIS A 144 54.94 -95.99 42.28
CA HIS A 144 55.92 -94.91 42.54
C HIS A 144 57.39 -95.02 42.04
N THR A 145 57.71 -95.78 40.99
CA THR A 145 59.07 -95.78 40.37
C THR A 145 59.10 -95.57 38.87
N GLU A 146 58.17 -96.16 38.10
CA GLU A 146 57.84 -95.62 36.76
C GLU A 146 57.51 -94.13 36.89
N ASN A 147 56.83 -93.74 37.97
CA ASN A 147 56.55 -92.36 38.34
C ASN A 147 57.76 -91.42 38.35
N LEU A 148 59.04 -91.81 38.37
CA LEU A 148 60.13 -90.80 38.32
C LEU A 148 60.47 -90.39 36.87
N ASP A 149 60.51 -91.35 35.94
CA ASP A 149 60.62 -91.03 34.50
C ASP A 149 59.26 -90.67 33.89
N HIS A 150 58.14 -91.20 34.39
CA HIS A 150 56.82 -90.64 34.17
C HIS A 150 56.70 -89.23 34.76
N LEU A 151 57.24 -88.88 35.94
CA LEU A 151 57.26 -87.48 36.41
C LEU A 151 58.19 -86.61 35.58
N ARG A 152 59.22 -87.15 34.92
CA ARG A 152 60.03 -86.39 33.92
C ARG A 152 59.32 -86.20 32.59
N MET A 153 58.65 -87.24 32.09
CA MET A 153 57.80 -87.17 30.90
C MET A 153 56.57 -86.29 31.16
N LEU A 154 56.00 -86.35 32.37
CA LEU A 154 54.88 -85.56 32.85
C LEU A 154 55.32 -84.14 33.17
N THR A 155 56.50 -83.87 33.73
CA THR A 155 56.98 -82.48 33.88
C THR A 155 57.35 -81.87 32.53
N LYS A 156 57.88 -82.63 31.57
CA LYS A 156 58.04 -82.17 30.18
C LYS A 156 56.69 -81.95 29.50
N ARG A 157 55.73 -82.87 29.68
CA ARG A 157 54.38 -82.78 29.11
C ARG A 157 53.58 -81.63 29.74
N LEU A 158 53.67 -81.45 31.05
CA LEU A 158 53.14 -80.31 31.77
C LEU A 158 53.91 -79.02 31.42
N GLN A 159 55.20 -79.07 31.07
CA GLN A 159 55.89 -77.91 30.50
C GLN A 159 55.34 -77.58 29.11
N THR A 160 55.15 -78.55 28.23
CA THR A 160 54.55 -78.30 26.90
C THR A 160 53.09 -77.88 27.02
N GLU A 161 52.30 -78.47 27.92
CA GLU A 161 50.92 -78.08 28.21
C GLU A 161 50.89 -76.70 28.91
N CYS A 162 51.81 -76.35 29.80
CA CYS A 162 51.94 -74.99 30.34
C CYS A 162 52.42 -74.00 29.26
N GLU A 163 53.28 -74.39 28.34
CA GLU A 163 53.67 -73.55 27.20
C GLU A 163 52.53 -73.36 26.21
N GLU A 164 51.72 -74.39 25.95
CA GLU A 164 50.53 -74.33 25.10
C GLU A 164 49.40 -73.55 25.77
N MET A 165 49.19 -73.72 27.07
CA MET A 165 48.24 -72.93 27.87
C MET A 165 48.72 -71.49 28.06
N THR A 166 50.03 -71.21 28.13
CA THR A 166 50.52 -69.81 28.12
C THR A 166 50.47 -69.19 26.72
N LYS A 167 50.71 -69.95 25.64
CA LYS A 167 50.45 -69.52 24.25
C LYS A 167 48.95 -69.29 24.02
N GLY A 168 48.09 -70.14 24.58
CA GLY A 168 46.63 -70.02 24.58
C GLY A 168 46.16 -68.80 25.35
N ASN A 169 46.58 -68.65 26.61
CA ASN A 169 46.34 -67.45 27.42
C ASN A 169 46.88 -66.18 26.76
N ALA A 170 48.03 -66.21 26.07
CA ALA A 170 48.52 -65.07 25.30
C ALA A 170 47.61 -64.74 24.10
N LYS A 171 47.07 -65.75 23.38
CA LYS A 171 46.08 -65.55 22.32
C LYS A 171 44.77 -64.97 22.88
N TYR A 172 44.24 -65.54 23.98
CA TYR A 172 43.05 -65.03 24.65
C TYR A 172 43.26 -63.62 25.22
N THR A 173 44.44 -63.32 25.78
CA THR A 173 44.77 -61.97 26.31
C THR A 173 44.84 -60.95 25.18
N LYS A 174 45.39 -61.32 24.01
CA LYS A 174 45.33 -60.49 22.79
C LYS A 174 43.90 -60.29 22.32
N SER A 175 43.12 -61.36 22.15
CA SER A 175 41.72 -61.27 21.74
C SER A 175 40.87 -60.45 22.72
N ILE A 176 41.10 -60.55 24.03
CA ILE A 176 40.46 -59.70 25.05
C ILE A 176 40.92 -58.24 24.93
N ALA A 177 42.19 -57.97 24.59
CA ALA A 177 42.66 -56.61 24.33
C ALA A 177 42.02 -56.02 23.06
N ASP A 178 41.95 -56.79 21.98
CA ASP A 178 41.34 -56.40 20.70
C ASP A 178 39.83 -56.15 20.87
N LEU A 179 39.12 -57.05 21.57
CA LEU A 179 37.71 -56.86 21.93
C LEU A 179 37.50 -55.63 22.84
N ARG A 180 38.42 -55.34 23.77
CA ARG A 180 38.35 -54.11 24.59
C ARG A 180 38.59 -52.84 23.78
N VAL A 181 39.35 -52.90 22.68
CA VAL A 181 39.48 -51.77 21.74
C VAL A 181 38.18 -51.62 20.95
N GLN A 182 37.64 -52.71 20.39
CA GLN A 182 36.36 -52.69 19.66
C GLN A 182 35.18 -52.22 20.52
N ILE A 183 35.12 -52.61 21.81
CA ILE A 183 34.11 -52.11 22.75
C ILE A 183 34.26 -50.60 22.96
N LYS A 184 35.49 -50.08 23.16
CA LYS A 184 35.71 -48.63 23.30
C LYS A 184 35.38 -47.85 22.03
N GLU A 185 35.65 -48.42 20.86
CA GLU A 185 35.26 -47.83 19.56
C GLU A 185 33.74 -47.84 19.40
N ALA A 186 33.06 -48.92 19.80
CA ALA A 186 31.60 -49.01 19.81
C ALA A 186 30.97 -48.02 20.80
N ASP A 187 31.48 -47.90 22.03
CA ASP A 187 31.03 -46.95 23.04
C ASP A 187 31.19 -45.49 22.54
N ALA A 188 32.33 -45.17 21.92
CA ALA A 188 32.56 -43.86 21.31
C ALA A 188 31.60 -43.58 20.15
N ASN A 189 31.31 -44.57 19.31
CA ASN A 189 30.34 -44.45 18.23
C ASN A 189 28.91 -44.29 18.75
N ILE A 190 28.51 -45.05 19.79
CA ILE A 190 27.22 -44.89 20.47
C ILE A 190 27.08 -43.46 20.99
N HIS A 191 28.10 -42.94 21.68
CA HIS A 191 28.08 -41.56 22.20
C HIS A 191 27.94 -40.52 21.07
N ASN A 192 28.68 -40.68 19.97
CA ASN A 192 28.55 -39.82 18.79
C ASN A 192 27.12 -39.86 18.19
N TYR A 193 26.50 -41.04 18.11
CA TYR A 193 25.13 -41.19 17.63
C TYR A 193 24.10 -40.63 18.62
N GLU A 194 24.35 -40.70 19.93
CA GLU A 194 23.50 -40.06 20.94
C GLU A 194 23.54 -38.53 20.81
N GLU A 195 24.73 -37.93 20.66
CA GLU A 195 24.88 -36.50 20.37
C GLU A 195 24.18 -36.10 19.05
N GLU A 196 24.31 -36.91 18.00
CA GLU A 196 23.67 -36.65 16.70
C GLU A 196 22.14 -36.75 16.79
N ILE A 197 21.62 -37.75 17.52
CA ILE A 197 20.18 -37.87 17.80
C ILE A 197 19.68 -36.68 18.63
N GLU A 198 20.45 -36.18 19.60
CA GLU A 198 20.06 -34.99 20.37
C GLU A 198 20.03 -33.73 19.50
N ARG A 199 21.05 -33.51 18.66
CA ARG A 199 21.08 -32.43 17.65
C ARG A 199 19.89 -32.51 16.70
N LEU A 200 19.54 -33.70 16.22
CA LEU A 200 18.39 -33.93 15.34
C LEU A 200 17.05 -33.69 16.05
N ARG A 201 16.91 -34.07 17.32
CA ARG A 201 15.72 -33.75 18.14
C ARG A 201 15.56 -32.25 18.30
N ASP A 202 16.63 -31.51 18.57
CA ASP A 202 16.57 -30.06 18.74
C ASP A 202 16.32 -29.32 17.42
N HIS A 203 16.89 -29.81 16.31
CA HIS A 203 16.53 -29.33 14.98
C HIS A 203 15.05 -29.57 14.67
N HIS A 204 14.51 -30.76 14.97
CA HIS A 204 13.08 -31.08 14.80
C HIS A 204 12.18 -30.23 15.70
N LYS A 205 12.59 -29.92 16.94
CA LYS A 205 11.85 -28.97 17.80
C LYS A 205 11.80 -27.58 17.16
N LEU A 206 12.91 -27.10 16.60
CA LEU A 206 12.98 -25.78 15.96
C LEU A 206 12.11 -25.72 14.70
N THR A 207 12.26 -26.68 13.78
CA THR A 207 11.47 -26.73 12.54
C THR A 207 9.97 -26.91 12.82
N ASN A 208 9.58 -27.63 13.87
CA ASN A 208 8.18 -27.74 14.27
C ASN A 208 7.64 -26.42 14.90
N GLN A 209 8.49 -25.65 15.60
CA GLN A 209 8.14 -24.29 16.05
C GLN A 209 7.99 -23.32 14.86
N GLU A 210 8.82 -23.45 13.84
CA GLU A 210 8.70 -22.67 12.61
C GLU A 210 7.45 -23.05 11.82
N TYR A 211 7.19 -24.34 11.62
CA TYR A 211 5.98 -24.86 10.99
C TYR A 211 4.70 -24.40 11.70
N THR A 212 4.66 -24.44 13.03
CA THR A 212 3.48 -23.97 13.80
C THR A 212 3.29 -22.45 13.73
N ARG A 213 4.38 -21.66 13.72
CA ARG A 213 4.31 -20.21 13.46
C ARG A 213 3.81 -19.90 12.06
N GLU A 214 4.32 -20.59 11.05
CA GLU A 214 3.99 -20.38 9.64
C GLU A 214 2.55 -20.82 9.35
N ARG A 215 2.13 -21.96 9.90
CA ARG A 215 0.72 -22.38 9.87
C ARG A 215 -0.20 -21.34 10.51
N GLY A 216 0.15 -20.81 11.68
CA GLY A 216 -0.63 -19.75 12.32
C GLY A 216 -0.64 -18.43 11.52
N ALA A 217 0.44 -18.11 10.81
CA ALA A 217 0.50 -16.97 9.89
C ALA A 217 -0.41 -17.18 8.68
N ARG A 218 -0.38 -18.39 8.10
CA ARG A 218 -1.26 -18.81 7.01
C ARG A 218 -2.74 -18.78 7.40
N GLU A 219 -3.10 -19.35 8.56
CA GLU A 219 -4.48 -19.34 9.05
C GLU A 219 -5.01 -17.90 9.26
N ARG A 220 -4.16 -16.97 9.74
CA ARG A 220 -4.50 -15.53 9.81
C ARG A 220 -4.66 -14.90 8.42
N ALA A 221 -3.77 -15.21 7.48
CA ALA A 221 -3.86 -14.71 6.11
C ALA A 221 -5.10 -15.25 5.38
N GLU A 222 -5.44 -16.53 5.54
CA GLU A 222 -6.66 -17.13 4.98
C GLU A 222 -7.93 -16.52 5.58
N TYR A 223 -7.91 -16.17 6.87
CA TYR A 223 -9.01 -15.43 7.51
C TYR A 223 -9.15 -14.01 6.92
N GLN A 224 -8.04 -13.26 6.80
CA GLN A 224 -8.03 -11.94 6.16
C GLN A 224 -8.49 -11.98 4.69
N CYS A 225 -8.09 -13.00 3.93
CA CYS A 225 -8.57 -13.21 2.56
C CYS A 225 -10.09 -13.45 2.51
N LYS A 226 -10.65 -14.22 3.45
CA LYS A 226 -12.11 -14.43 3.55
C LYS A 226 -12.85 -13.13 3.89
N GLU A 227 -12.35 -12.34 4.83
CA GLU A 227 -12.93 -11.01 5.14
C GLU A 227 -12.86 -10.07 3.92
N LEU A 228 -11.72 -10.04 3.21
CA LEU A 228 -11.56 -9.25 1.99
C LEU A 228 -12.51 -9.70 0.86
N ILE A 229 -12.75 -11.00 0.69
CA ILE A 229 -13.72 -11.53 -0.28
C ILE A 229 -15.15 -11.04 0.06
N VAL A 230 -15.56 -11.09 1.33
CA VAL A 230 -16.87 -10.55 1.76
C VAL A 230 -16.94 -9.04 1.51
N VAL A 231 -15.88 -8.29 1.80
CA VAL A 231 -15.82 -6.84 1.49
C VAL A 231 -15.91 -6.60 -0.02
N LEU A 232 -15.23 -7.38 -0.86
CA LEU A 232 -15.33 -7.28 -2.32
C LEU A 232 -16.76 -7.57 -2.81
N GLN A 233 -17.41 -8.62 -2.32
CA GLN A 233 -18.81 -8.93 -2.66
C GLN A 233 -19.77 -7.80 -2.27
N THR A 234 -19.59 -7.19 -1.08
CA THR A 234 -20.42 -6.02 -0.69
C THR A 234 -20.16 -4.81 -1.60
N ARG A 235 -18.91 -4.57 -2.02
CA ARG A 235 -18.55 -3.48 -2.95
C ARG A 235 -19.06 -3.73 -4.37
N GLU A 236 -19.05 -4.98 -4.84
CA GLU A 236 -19.61 -5.36 -6.13
C GLU A 236 -21.13 -5.15 -6.16
N ASN A 237 -21.82 -5.50 -5.06
CA ASN A 237 -23.25 -5.23 -4.90
C ASN A 237 -23.55 -3.71 -4.83
N GLU A 238 -22.76 -2.93 -4.09
CA GLU A 238 -22.85 -1.46 -4.12
C GLU A 238 -22.64 -0.91 -5.55
N LEU A 239 -21.65 -1.41 -6.29
CA LEU A 239 -21.38 -1.01 -7.68
C LEU A 239 -22.55 -1.35 -8.61
N LYS A 240 -23.13 -2.55 -8.51
CA LYS A 240 -24.33 -2.94 -9.29
C LYS A 240 -25.52 -2.02 -9.00
N VAL A 241 -25.71 -1.59 -7.74
CA VAL A 241 -26.74 -0.60 -7.37
C VAL A 241 -26.43 0.78 -7.96
N VAL A 242 -25.17 1.24 -7.91
CA VAL A 242 -24.75 2.51 -8.51
C VAL A 242 -24.90 2.50 -10.04
N GLN A 243 -24.54 1.42 -10.72
CA GLN A 243 -24.72 1.25 -12.17
C GLN A 243 -26.20 1.27 -12.58
N LYS A 244 -27.09 0.59 -11.82
CA LYS A 244 -28.55 0.68 -12.03
C LYS A 244 -29.07 2.11 -11.84
N ARG A 245 -28.52 2.86 -10.88
CA ARG A 245 -28.88 4.27 -10.67
C ARG A 245 -28.32 5.19 -11.77
N GLN A 246 -27.10 4.94 -12.24
CA GLN A 246 -26.48 5.69 -13.34
C GLN A 246 -27.29 5.52 -14.63
N THR A 247 -27.59 4.29 -15.03
CA THR A 247 -28.40 4.02 -16.25
C THR A 247 -29.82 4.57 -16.17
N ALA A 248 -30.42 4.63 -14.97
CA ALA A 248 -31.69 5.33 -14.76
C ALA A 248 -31.56 6.85 -14.92
N LEU A 249 -30.49 7.46 -14.38
CA LEU A 249 -30.21 8.88 -14.55
C LEU A 249 -29.87 9.24 -16.00
N GLU A 250 -29.11 8.41 -16.71
CA GLU A 250 -28.80 8.60 -18.14
C GLU A 250 -30.07 8.60 -19.00
N LYS A 251 -31.03 7.70 -18.70
CA LYS A 251 -32.37 7.73 -19.33
C LYS A 251 -33.15 9.00 -18.99
N SER A 252 -33.15 9.45 -17.74
CA SER A 252 -33.79 10.71 -17.35
C SER A 252 -33.16 11.92 -18.04
N ILE A 253 -31.83 11.95 -18.13
CA ILE A 253 -31.07 13.00 -18.82
C ILE A 253 -31.41 13.01 -20.32
N ALA A 254 -31.51 11.84 -20.97
CA ALA A 254 -31.92 11.74 -22.37
C ALA A 254 -33.34 12.28 -22.60
N ASN A 255 -34.28 11.96 -21.70
CA ASN A 255 -35.65 12.50 -21.75
C ASN A 255 -35.64 14.04 -21.61
N TYR A 256 -34.93 14.59 -20.62
CA TYR A 256 -34.84 16.04 -20.44
C TYR A 256 -34.15 16.74 -21.63
N HIS A 257 -33.15 16.12 -22.29
CA HIS A 257 -32.58 16.67 -23.52
C HIS A 257 -33.61 16.71 -24.67
N SER A 258 -34.46 15.67 -24.79
CA SER A 258 -35.56 15.65 -25.76
C SER A 258 -36.59 16.76 -25.47
N GLU A 259 -37.01 16.91 -24.21
CA GLU A 259 -37.93 17.97 -23.77
C GLU A 259 -37.36 19.37 -24.01
N ILE A 260 -36.07 19.59 -23.73
CA ILE A 260 -35.36 20.84 -23.99
C ILE A 260 -35.32 21.14 -25.50
N ASN A 261 -35.03 20.15 -26.36
CA ASN A 261 -35.02 20.34 -27.80
C ASN A 261 -36.41 20.75 -28.33
N VAL A 262 -37.47 20.07 -27.90
CA VAL A 262 -38.87 20.44 -28.22
C VAL A 262 -39.21 21.84 -27.71
N ALA A 263 -38.74 22.22 -26.52
CA ALA A 263 -38.91 23.57 -25.99
C ALA A 263 -38.13 24.64 -26.79
N MET A 264 -36.94 24.31 -27.32
CA MET A 264 -36.17 25.21 -28.19
C MET A 264 -36.84 25.41 -29.55
N GLU A 265 -37.37 24.36 -30.17
CA GLU A 265 -38.14 24.45 -31.41
C GLU A 265 -39.41 25.29 -31.22
N ASN A 266 -40.15 25.05 -30.13
CA ASN A 266 -41.30 25.86 -29.75
C ASN A 266 -40.92 27.34 -29.50
N ARG A 267 -39.78 27.62 -28.85
CA ARG A 267 -39.29 28.99 -28.68
C ARG A 267 -38.95 29.65 -30.02
N GLN A 268 -38.25 28.96 -30.93
CA GLN A 268 -37.93 29.50 -32.26
C GLN A 268 -39.18 29.78 -33.11
N THR A 269 -40.22 28.94 -33.02
CA THR A 269 -41.49 29.20 -33.73
C THR A 269 -42.28 30.36 -33.10
N LEU A 270 -42.18 30.56 -31.78
CA LEU A 270 -42.74 31.73 -31.10
C LEU A 270 -41.98 33.02 -31.43
N GLU A 271 -40.65 33.00 -31.45
CA GLU A 271 -39.81 34.15 -31.85
C GLU A 271 -40.12 34.60 -33.27
N LYS A 272 -40.25 33.67 -34.23
CA LYS A 272 -40.68 33.98 -35.60
C LYS A 272 -42.08 34.61 -35.67
N LYS A 273 -43.03 34.15 -34.83
CA LYS A 273 -44.38 34.75 -34.73
C LYS A 273 -44.32 36.15 -34.12
N LEU A 274 -43.47 36.37 -33.13
CA LEU A 274 -43.28 37.65 -32.47
C LEU A 274 -42.65 38.67 -33.44
N GLU A 275 -41.61 38.27 -34.21
CA GLU A 275 -41.10 39.10 -35.31
C GLU A 275 -42.18 39.49 -36.34
N THR A 276 -43.08 38.57 -36.70
CA THR A 276 -44.18 38.91 -37.63
C THR A 276 -45.20 39.86 -37.02
N ALA A 277 -45.46 39.75 -35.71
CA ALA A 277 -46.34 40.67 -34.99
C ALA A 277 -45.69 42.06 -34.83
N ASP A 278 -44.39 42.13 -34.53
CA ASP A 278 -43.64 43.39 -34.44
C ASP A 278 -43.58 44.12 -35.80
N ARG A 279 -43.41 43.39 -36.91
CA ARG A 279 -43.51 43.97 -38.27
C ARG A 279 -44.92 44.52 -38.57
N GLN A 280 -45.98 43.84 -38.12
CA GLN A 280 -47.35 44.31 -38.25
C GLN A 280 -47.62 45.55 -37.37
N LEU A 281 -47.15 45.55 -36.12
CA LEU A 281 -47.22 46.70 -35.23
C LEU A 281 -46.47 47.90 -35.81
N PHE A 282 -45.26 47.71 -36.32
CA PHE A 282 -44.49 48.76 -36.99
C PHE A 282 -45.25 49.38 -38.16
N HIS A 283 -45.86 48.58 -39.04
CA HIS A 283 -46.66 49.09 -40.15
C HIS A 283 -47.94 49.82 -39.69
N THR A 284 -48.64 49.33 -38.67
CA THR A 284 -49.82 50.02 -38.12
C THR A 284 -49.44 51.34 -37.43
N GLN A 285 -48.32 51.38 -36.70
CA GLN A 285 -47.83 52.58 -36.03
C GLN A 285 -47.30 53.61 -37.05
N GLN A 286 -46.68 53.17 -38.13
CA GLN A 286 -46.29 54.03 -39.26
C GLN A 286 -47.53 54.66 -39.92
N SER A 287 -48.57 53.87 -40.20
CA SER A 287 -49.83 54.38 -40.75
C SER A 287 -50.57 55.34 -39.81
N CYS A 288 -50.49 55.13 -38.49
CA CYS A 288 -50.98 56.10 -37.51
C CYS A 288 -50.17 57.41 -37.56
N ASN A 289 -48.85 57.36 -37.68
CA ASN A 289 -48.01 58.56 -37.80
C ASN A 289 -48.33 59.37 -39.07
N ASP A 290 -48.54 58.70 -40.21
CA ASP A 290 -48.98 59.36 -41.45
C ASP A 290 -50.34 60.09 -41.28
N SER A 291 -51.24 59.55 -40.45
CA SER A 291 -52.50 60.22 -40.09
C SER A 291 -52.30 61.45 -39.16
N VAL A 292 -51.27 61.43 -38.33
CA VAL A 292 -50.89 62.59 -37.49
C VAL A 292 -50.24 63.69 -38.34
N ASP A 293 -49.39 63.35 -39.32
CA ASP A 293 -48.79 64.34 -40.23
C ASP A 293 -49.83 65.02 -41.13
N THR A 294 -50.87 64.31 -41.58
CA THR A 294 -51.97 64.93 -42.33
C THR A 294 -52.82 65.88 -41.47
N THR A 295 -53.10 65.54 -40.21
CA THR A 295 -53.79 66.45 -39.28
C THR A 295 -52.92 67.65 -38.87
N MET A 296 -51.61 67.45 -38.71
CA MET A 296 -50.64 68.52 -38.45
C MET A 296 -50.53 69.50 -39.63
N ASN A 297 -50.59 69.01 -40.87
CA ASN A 297 -50.63 69.86 -42.07
C ASN A 297 -51.90 70.72 -42.16
N ILE A 298 -53.06 70.19 -41.76
CA ILE A 298 -54.31 70.97 -41.66
C ILE A 298 -54.18 72.05 -40.57
N ASN A 299 -53.62 71.69 -39.42
CA ASN A 299 -53.42 72.61 -38.29
C ASN A 299 -52.38 73.72 -38.63
N ASN A 300 -51.33 73.40 -39.38
CA ASN A 300 -50.37 74.37 -39.92
C ASN A 300 -51.03 75.37 -40.88
N ARG A 301 -52.00 74.93 -41.69
CA ARG A 301 -52.77 75.81 -42.59
C ARG A 301 -53.70 76.76 -41.81
N LEU A 302 -54.25 76.30 -40.69
CA LEU A 302 -55.07 77.10 -39.77
C LEU A 302 -54.21 78.13 -39.01
N ASN A 303 -53.00 77.74 -38.57
CA ASN A 303 -52.02 78.63 -37.96
C ASN A 303 -51.46 79.69 -38.93
N ALA A 304 -51.36 79.39 -40.24
CA ALA A 304 -50.99 80.38 -41.25
C ALA A 304 -52.03 81.52 -41.36
N MET A 305 -53.33 81.18 -41.26
CA MET A 305 -54.41 82.17 -41.26
C MET A 305 -54.37 83.08 -40.01
N ASN A 306 -54.01 82.52 -38.85
CA ASN A 306 -53.82 83.31 -37.61
C ASN A 306 -52.62 84.26 -37.66
N ARG A 307 -51.55 83.94 -38.41
CA ARG A 307 -50.38 84.83 -38.56
C ARG A 307 -50.71 86.12 -39.31
N MET A 308 -51.66 86.05 -40.26
CA MET A 308 -52.09 87.21 -41.04
C MET A 308 -52.77 88.30 -40.20
N ILE A 309 -53.26 87.95 -39.01
CA ILE A 309 -53.85 88.87 -38.03
C ILE A 309 -52.73 89.60 -37.26
N VAL A 310 -51.69 88.88 -36.85
CA VAL A 310 -50.51 89.41 -36.13
C VAL A 310 -49.69 90.39 -37.00
N ASP A 311 -49.70 90.22 -38.32
CA ASP A 311 -49.02 91.13 -39.26
C ASP A 311 -49.67 92.53 -39.37
N LEU A 312 -50.88 92.73 -38.83
CA LEU A 312 -51.47 94.07 -38.67
C LEU A 312 -51.00 94.75 -37.38
N ASP A 313 -50.81 94.00 -36.29
CA ASP A 313 -50.26 94.53 -35.03
C ASP A 313 -48.77 94.92 -35.18
N ARG A 314 -48.01 94.14 -35.96
CA ARG A 314 -46.55 94.35 -36.15
C ARG A 314 -46.19 95.71 -36.74
N LYS A 315 -47.06 96.31 -37.56
CA LYS A 315 -46.84 97.65 -38.17
C LYS A 315 -46.86 98.80 -37.17
N ILE A 316 -47.30 98.57 -35.93
CA ILE A 316 -47.25 99.55 -34.85
C ILE A 316 -45.87 99.53 -34.15
N LEU A 317 -45.15 98.39 -34.18
CA LEU A 317 -43.88 98.19 -33.49
C LEU A 317 -42.64 98.67 -34.28
N GLU A 318 -42.75 98.77 -35.61
CA GLU A 318 -41.68 99.28 -36.50
C GLU A 318 -41.36 100.78 -36.28
N ALA A 319 -42.11 101.47 -35.40
CA ALA A 319 -41.85 102.84 -34.97
C ALA A 319 -40.93 102.97 -33.74
N GLU A 320 -40.62 101.87 -33.02
CA GLU A 320 -39.91 101.92 -31.73
C GLU A 320 -38.48 101.31 -31.76
N ASN A 321 -37.66 101.90 -32.62
CA ASN A 321 -36.23 102.13 -32.35
C ASN A 321 -35.23 100.98 -32.57
N GLU A 322 -34.94 100.79 -33.86
CA GLU A 322 -33.61 100.75 -34.49
C GLU A 322 -32.43 101.56 -33.86
N TYR A 323 -32.58 102.22 -32.69
CA TYR A 323 -31.73 103.34 -32.25
C TYR A 323 -30.36 102.97 -31.64
N GLU A 324 -30.22 101.92 -30.81
CA GLU A 324 -28.96 101.65 -30.07
C GLU A 324 -28.36 100.23 -30.27
N ARG A 325 -28.21 99.78 -31.52
CA ARG A 325 -27.62 98.45 -31.84
C ARG A 325 -26.11 98.28 -31.57
N VAL A 326 -25.35 99.30 -31.12
CA VAL A 326 -23.88 99.33 -31.33
C VAL A 326 -22.95 99.57 -30.12
N GLN A 327 -23.31 100.30 -29.05
CA GLN A 327 -22.27 101.02 -28.28
C GLN A 327 -21.62 100.41 -27.00
N ARG A 328 -22.02 99.27 -26.42
CA ARG A 328 -21.39 98.79 -25.14
C ARG A 328 -20.94 97.32 -25.07
N VAL A 329 -20.11 96.94 -26.05
CA VAL A 329 -19.27 95.72 -26.03
C VAL A 329 -18.29 95.66 -24.83
N LYS A 330 -17.98 96.79 -24.18
CA LYS A 330 -17.00 96.93 -23.07
C LYS A 330 -17.28 96.15 -21.77
N GLY A 331 -18.35 95.37 -21.68
CA GLY A 331 -18.73 94.62 -20.47
C GLY A 331 -18.20 93.19 -20.37
N ARG A 332 -17.64 92.60 -21.43
CA ARG A 332 -17.21 91.18 -21.43
C ARG A 332 -15.82 90.97 -20.83
N ASP A 333 -14.88 91.85 -21.17
CA ASP A 333 -13.44 91.66 -20.91
C ASP A 333 -13.04 91.67 -19.41
N ILE A 334 -13.90 92.18 -18.52
CA ILE A 334 -13.63 92.25 -17.07
C ILE A 334 -13.91 90.90 -16.38
N ASN A 335 -14.88 90.13 -16.85
CA ASN A 335 -15.27 88.85 -16.22
C ASN A 335 -14.40 87.67 -16.66
N GLU A 336 -13.84 87.72 -17.88
CA GLU A 336 -12.92 86.69 -18.40
C GLU A 336 -11.60 86.65 -17.57
N LEU A 337 -11.13 87.83 -17.14
CA LEU A 337 -9.85 88.01 -16.45
C LEU A 337 -9.84 87.40 -15.04
N MET A 338 -10.97 87.46 -14.33
CA MET A 338 -11.10 86.91 -12.96
C MET A 338 -11.16 85.38 -12.95
N HIS A 339 -11.66 84.74 -14.02
CA HIS A 339 -11.74 83.27 -14.11
C HIS A 339 -10.38 82.64 -14.44
N LEU A 340 -9.57 83.28 -15.28
CA LEU A 340 -8.22 82.82 -15.67
C LEU A 340 -7.22 82.86 -14.50
N GLN A 341 -7.42 83.74 -13.52
CA GLN A 341 -6.58 83.82 -12.33
C GLN A 341 -6.78 82.61 -11.40
N GLN A 342 -8.02 82.16 -11.19
CA GLN A 342 -8.32 80.99 -10.35
C GLN A 342 -7.87 79.66 -10.95
N LEU A 343 -7.82 79.56 -12.30
CA LEU A 343 -7.36 78.34 -12.98
C LEU A 343 -5.84 78.13 -12.88
N ASN A 344 -5.08 79.22 -12.76
CA ASN A 344 -3.61 79.16 -12.73
C ASN A 344 -3.09 78.59 -11.38
N ASP A 345 -3.77 78.89 -10.28
CA ASP A 345 -3.39 78.40 -8.95
C ASP A 345 -3.71 76.90 -8.76
N SER A 346 -4.78 76.37 -9.35
CA SER A 346 -5.05 74.93 -9.31
C SER A 346 -4.05 74.12 -10.14
N ILE A 347 -3.65 74.63 -11.31
CA ILE A 347 -2.63 73.99 -12.16
C ILE A 347 -1.26 73.93 -11.46
N ARG A 348 -0.92 74.94 -10.63
CA ARG A 348 0.30 74.92 -9.82
C ARG A 348 0.28 73.83 -8.75
N GLN A 349 -0.83 73.64 -8.03
CA GLN A 349 -0.98 72.54 -7.06
C GLN A 349 -0.95 71.16 -7.72
N GLU A 350 -1.47 71.01 -8.94
CA GLU A 350 -1.35 69.75 -9.69
C GLU A 350 0.08 69.49 -10.19
N GLN A 351 0.86 70.51 -10.55
CA GLN A 351 2.26 70.34 -10.92
C GLN A 351 3.11 69.81 -9.76
N GLU A 352 2.99 70.39 -8.55
CA GLU A 352 3.73 69.92 -7.37
C GLU A 352 3.36 68.48 -6.99
N ASN A 353 2.07 68.12 -7.01
CA ASN A 353 1.61 66.76 -6.75
C ASN A 353 2.15 65.75 -7.77
N ASN A 354 2.14 66.08 -9.07
CA ASN A 354 2.71 65.23 -10.11
C ASN A 354 4.24 65.09 -9.98
N GLN A 355 4.93 66.12 -9.48
CA GLN A 355 6.36 66.08 -9.25
C GLN A 355 6.74 65.11 -8.12
N HIS A 356 5.99 65.10 -7.01
CA HIS A 356 6.16 64.10 -5.95
C HIS A 356 5.78 62.67 -6.37
N GLN A 357 4.76 62.50 -7.22
CA GLN A 357 4.45 61.18 -7.78
C GLN A 357 5.58 60.66 -8.68
N CYS A 358 6.17 61.51 -9.52
CA CYS A 358 7.36 61.17 -10.31
C CYS A 358 8.55 60.72 -9.43
N GLU A 359 8.76 61.35 -8.27
CA GLU A 359 9.83 60.97 -7.34
C GLU A 359 9.56 59.64 -6.62
N GLN A 360 8.31 59.36 -6.24
CA GLN A 360 7.93 58.04 -5.72
C GLN A 360 8.14 56.94 -6.76
N VAL A 361 7.76 57.18 -8.02
CA VAL A 361 7.96 56.22 -9.12
C VAL A 361 9.45 56.00 -9.38
N ARG A 362 10.30 57.03 -9.36
CA ARG A 362 11.77 56.87 -9.47
C ARG A 362 12.35 56.00 -8.35
N ARG A 363 11.99 56.25 -7.09
CA ARG A 363 12.43 55.41 -5.95
C ARG A 363 11.93 53.97 -6.08
N ARG A 364 10.73 53.76 -6.64
CA ARG A 364 10.19 52.42 -6.92
C ARG A 364 10.99 51.71 -8.00
N ILE A 365 11.34 52.39 -9.10
CA ILE A 365 12.21 51.86 -10.16
C ILE A 365 13.57 51.44 -9.60
N ASP A 366 14.22 52.27 -8.78
CA ASP A 366 15.51 51.93 -8.17
C ASP A 366 15.43 50.70 -7.23
N SER A 367 14.31 50.53 -6.51
CA SER A 367 14.08 49.31 -5.71
C SER A 367 13.93 48.07 -6.60
N LEU A 368 13.18 48.16 -7.70
CA LEU A 368 12.97 47.07 -8.65
C LEU A 368 14.26 46.72 -9.41
N VAL A 369 15.15 47.68 -9.70
CA VAL A 369 16.46 47.42 -10.30
C VAL A 369 17.38 46.65 -9.36
N LYS A 370 17.32 46.91 -8.04
CA LYS A 370 18.06 46.13 -7.04
C LYS A 370 17.50 44.72 -6.88
N GLU A 371 16.18 44.58 -6.82
CA GLU A 371 15.51 43.27 -6.82
C GLU A 371 15.88 42.47 -8.09
N ARG A 372 15.83 43.08 -9.28
CA ARG A 372 16.23 42.44 -10.55
C ARG A 372 17.67 41.90 -10.51
N LYS A 373 18.63 42.64 -9.95
CA LYS A 373 20.02 42.15 -9.80
C LYS A 373 20.13 40.97 -8.83
N SER A 374 19.34 40.95 -7.76
CA SER A 374 19.28 39.78 -6.87
C SER A 374 18.64 38.57 -7.56
N PHE A 375 17.61 38.78 -8.39
CA PHE A 375 17.02 37.71 -9.20
C PHE A 375 17.96 37.22 -10.31
N GLU A 376 18.76 38.08 -10.94
CA GLU A 376 19.80 37.67 -11.89
C GLU A 376 20.85 36.76 -11.23
N GLN A 377 21.27 37.07 -9.99
CA GLN A 377 22.17 36.20 -9.21
C GLN A 377 21.53 34.85 -8.87
N VAL A 378 20.28 34.85 -8.35
CA VAL A 378 19.54 33.62 -8.08
C VAL A 378 19.31 32.79 -9.35
N HIS A 379 19.01 33.43 -10.49
CA HIS A 379 18.86 32.76 -11.78
C HIS A 379 20.15 32.07 -12.24
N THR A 380 21.33 32.65 -11.99
CA THR A 380 22.61 31.97 -12.30
C THR A 380 22.94 30.78 -11.38
N ILE A 381 22.32 30.69 -10.20
CA ILE A 381 22.41 29.52 -9.34
C ILE A 381 21.39 28.46 -9.80
N ILE A 382 20.14 28.87 -10.06
CA ILE A 382 19.10 28.00 -10.62
C ILE A 382 19.54 27.37 -11.94
N LEU A 383 20.19 28.11 -12.85
CA LEU A 383 20.72 27.51 -14.10
C LEU A 383 21.75 26.40 -13.86
N LYS A 384 22.54 26.47 -12.78
CA LYS A 384 23.47 25.39 -12.43
C LYS A 384 22.75 24.20 -11.83
N GLU A 385 21.78 24.44 -10.95
CA GLU A 385 20.92 23.40 -10.39
C GLU A 385 20.07 22.72 -11.48
N CYS A 386 19.58 23.47 -12.48
CA CYS A 386 18.92 22.93 -13.66
C CYS A 386 19.85 22.03 -14.47
N ASN A 387 21.09 22.43 -14.77
CA ASN A 387 22.05 21.58 -15.47
C ASN A 387 22.42 20.31 -14.68
N ASP A 388 22.50 20.39 -13.34
CA ASP A 388 22.74 19.23 -12.48
C ASP A 388 21.50 18.32 -12.35
N ILE A 389 20.29 18.88 -12.50
CA ILE A 389 19.03 18.14 -12.60
C ILE A 389 18.87 17.52 -13.99
N GLU A 390 19.30 18.17 -15.07
CA GLU A 390 19.28 17.63 -16.44
C GLU A 390 20.16 16.38 -16.52
N LYS A 391 21.39 16.40 -15.97
CA LYS A 391 22.25 15.20 -15.91
C LYS A 391 21.64 14.06 -15.09
N LYS A 392 21.03 14.37 -13.94
CA LYS A 392 20.29 13.37 -13.15
C LYS A 392 19.05 12.88 -13.90
N GLY A 393 18.45 13.73 -14.72
CA GLY A 393 17.36 13.41 -15.64
C GLY A 393 17.82 12.47 -16.74
N GLU A 394 19.01 12.65 -17.31
CA GLU A 394 19.63 11.73 -18.28
C GLU A 394 19.89 10.35 -17.63
N GLU A 395 20.49 10.29 -16.44
CA GLU A 395 20.66 9.05 -15.67
C GLU A 395 19.31 8.37 -15.34
N GLU A 396 18.26 9.15 -15.03
CA GLU A 396 16.93 8.62 -14.75
C GLU A 396 16.17 8.25 -16.04
N ILE A 397 16.49 8.84 -17.18
CA ILE A 397 16.02 8.45 -18.52
C ILE A 397 16.68 7.13 -18.94
N GLU A 398 17.97 6.91 -18.65
CA GLU A 398 18.61 5.60 -18.84
C GLU A 398 17.96 4.52 -17.95
N LYS A 399 17.67 4.83 -16.68
CA LYS A 399 16.91 3.93 -15.80
C LYS A 399 15.46 3.73 -16.29
N GLN A 400 14.78 4.76 -16.78
CA GLN A 400 13.44 4.62 -17.39
C GLN A 400 13.48 3.83 -18.71
N ASN A 401 14.57 3.87 -19.46
CA ASN A 401 14.76 3.07 -20.66
C ASN A 401 15.04 1.60 -20.30
N ALA A 402 15.83 1.33 -19.25
CA ALA A 402 16.01 -0.01 -18.69
C ALA A 402 14.71 -0.56 -18.04
N ILE A 403 13.89 0.30 -17.45
CA ILE A 403 12.55 -0.04 -16.98
C ILE A 403 11.61 -0.25 -18.18
N LYS A 404 11.71 0.52 -19.28
CA LYS A 404 10.93 0.31 -20.50
C LYS A 404 11.26 -1.00 -21.21
N THR A 405 12.53 -1.40 -21.30
CA THR A 405 12.89 -2.70 -21.89
C THR A 405 12.43 -3.85 -21.00
N ARG A 406 12.50 -3.68 -19.67
CA ARG A 406 11.94 -4.65 -18.73
C ARG A 406 10.40 -4.68 -18.74
N ILE A 407 9.74 -3.54 -18.93
CA ILE A 407 8.29 -3.45 -19.21
C ILE A 407 7.99 -4.09 -20.57
N GLN A 408 8.84 -3.97 -21.59
CA GLN A 408 8.62 -4.67 -22.86
C GLN A 408 8.62 -6.19 -22.66
N VAL A 409 9.62 -6.73 -21.96
CA VAL A 409 9.66 -8.16 -21.59
C VAL A 409 8.47 -8.56 -20.70
N GLU A 410 8.08 -7.72 -19.73
CA GLU A 410 6.87 -7.95 -18.93
C GLU A 410 5.59 -7.81 -19.76
N THR A 411 5.53 -7.00 -20.83
CA THR A 411 4.38 -6.92 -21.75
C THR A 411 4.35 -8.06 -22.76
N GLU A 412 5.49 -8.66 -23.08
CA GLU A 412 5.56 -9.87 -23.90
C GLU A 412 5.12 -11.09 -23.07
N SER A 413 5.56 -11.21 -21.81
CA SER A 413 5.03 -12.23 -20.90
C SER A 413 3.58 -11.98 -20.47
N GLN A 414 3.14 -10.71 -20.39
CA GLN A 414 1.73 -10.38 -20.25
C GLN A 414 0.93 -10.71 -21.50
N LYS A 415 1.48 -10.62 -22.72
CA LYS A 415 0.80 -11.12 -23.94
C LYS A 415 0.67 -12.64 -23.95
N GLU A 416 1.68 -13.37 -23.48
CA GLU A 416 1.58 -14.83 -23.30
C GLU A 416 0.53 -15.20 -22.23
N LEU A 417 0.47 -14.45 -21.14
CA LEU A 417 -0.58 -14.57 -20.12
C LEU A 417 -1.96 -14.10 -20.62
N GLU A 418 -2.04 -13.05 -21.44
CA GLU A 418 -3.26 -12.55 -22.07
C GLU A 418 -3.77 -13.55 -23.09
N GLU A 419 -2.92 -14.22 -23.89
CA GLU A 419 -3.33 -15.36 -24.71
C GLU A 419 -3.83 -16.54 -23.86
N PHE A 420 -3.22 -16.79 -22.70
CA PHE A 420 -3.69 -17.81 -21.75
C PHE A 420 -5.03 -17.43 -21.12
N ILE A 421 -5.23 -16.15 -20.82
CA ILE A 421 -6.48 -15.57 -20.33
C ILE A 421 -7.52 -15.54 -21.45
N GLN A 422 -7.15 -15.32 -22.71
CA GLN A 422 -8.04 -15.38 -23.87
C GLN A 422 -8.55 -16.81 -24.07
N LYS A 423 -7.64 -17.81 -24.01
CA LYS A 423 -7.98 -19.25 -24.04
C LYS A 423 -8.84 -19.66 -22.83
N GLN A 424 -8.56 -19.12 -21.64
CA GLN A 424 -9.43 -19.28 -20.47
C GLN A 424 -10.77 -18.59 -20.67
N HIS A 425 -10.85 -17.39 -21.24
CA HIS A 425 -12.09 -16.67 -21.53
C HIS A 425 -12.90 -17.33 -22.67
N GLU A 426 -12.28 -18.03 -23.60
CA GLU A 426 -13.00 -18.87 -24.58
C GLU A 426 -13.65 -20.08 -23.89
N ILE A 427 -12.94 -20.71 -22.94
CA ILE A 427 -13.49 -21.78 -22.08
C ILE A 427 -14.58 -21.22 -21.14
N GLU A 428 -14.35 -20.06 -20.54
CA GLU A 428 -15.25 -19.38 -19.60
C GLU A 428 -16.47 -18.78 -20.32
N SER A 429 -16.33 -18.37 -21.58
CA SER A 429 -17.42 -18.00 -22.50
C SER A 429 -18.23 -19.23 -22.90
N GLY A 430 -17.58 -20.36 -23.20
CA GLY A 430 -18.26 -21.64 -23.39
C GLY A 430 -19.05 -22.08 -22.16
N LEU A 431 -18.46 -21.91 -20.97
CA LEU A 431 -19.10 -22.14 -19.68
C LEU A 431 -20.19 -21.10 -19.37
N LEU A 432 -20.07 -19.84 -19.79
CA LEU A 432 -21.08 -18.79 -19.64
C LEU A 432 -22.27 -19.01 -20.58
N VAL A 433 -22.05 -19.52 -21.79
CA VAL A 433 -23.14 -19.95 -22.68
C VAL A 433 -23.87 -21.14 -22.06
N ALA A 434 -23.14 -22.14 -21.55
CA ALA A 434 -23.73 -23.28 -20.84
C ALA A 434 -24.47 -22.86 -19.55
N LEU A 435 -23.88 -21.97 -18.73
CA LEU A 435 -24.49 -21.41 -17.54
C LEU A 435 -25.69 -20.52 -17.88
N SER A 436 -25.68 -19.77 -18.99
CA SER A 436 -26.87 -19.04 -19.45
C SER A 436 -27.98 -19.99 -19.93
N GLY A 437 -27.62 -21.20 -20.37
CA GLY A 437 -28.55 -22.31 -20.61
C GLY A 437 -29.16 -22.78 -19.30
N PHE A 438 -28.33 -23.15 -18.32
CA PHE A 438 -28.79 -23.60 -17.00
C PHE A 438 -29.50 -22.50 -16.18
N GLU A 439 -29.16 -21.22 -16.34
CA GLU A 439 -29.88 -20.08 -15.75
C GLU A 439 -31.23 -19.86 -16.44
N LYS A 440 -31.34 -20.08 -17.76
CA LYS A 440 -32.63 -20.09 -18.45
C LYS A 440 -33.47 -21.29 -18.02
N GLU A 441 -32.90 -22.49 -17.91
CA GLU A 441 -33.60 -23.68 -17.44
C GLU A 441 -34.04 -23.53 -15.97
N THR A 442 -33.21 -22.96 -15.09
CA THR A 442 -33.59 -22.74 -13.69
C THR A 442 -34.55 -21.57 -13.50
N THR A 443 -34.43 -20.46 -14.25
CA THR A 443 -35.45 -19.40 -14.23
C THR A 443 -36.75 -19.86 -14.87
N GLN A 444 -36.72 -20.73 -15.86
CA GLN A 444 -37.88 -21.39 -16.43
C GLN A 444 -38.51 -22.38 -15.43
N CYS A 445 -37.75 -23.23 -14.74
CA CYS A 445 -38.28 -24.10 -13.68
C CYS A 445 -38.82 -23.32 -12.46
N VAL A 446 -38.27 -22.14 -12.13
CA VAL A 446 -38.79 -21.26 -11.08
C VAL A 446 -40.04 -20.51 -11.55
N TYR A 447 -40.09 -20.07 -12.82
CA TYR A 447 -41.29 -19.50 -13.42
C TYR A 447 -42.41 -20.54 -13.50
N GLU A 448 -42.11 -21.76 -13.96
CA GLU A 448 -43.04 -22.89 -13.99
C GLU A 448 -43.48 -23.32 -12.59
N SER A 449 -42.59 -23.36 -11.59
CA SER A 449 -43.00 -23.61 -10.19
C SER A 449 -43.88 -22.49 -9.61
N SER A 450 -43.59 -21.23 -9.94
CA SER A 450 -44.39 -20.07 -9.51
C SER A 450 -45.73 -20.00 -10.24
N GLN A 451 -45.77 -20.39 -11.51
CA GLN A 451 -46.98 -20.49 -12.33
C GLN A 451 -47.85 -21.64 -11.82
N VAL A 452 -47.30 -22.84 -11.60
CA VAL A 452 -48.03 -23.97 -10.99
C VAL A 452 -48.50 -23.65 -9.57
N ALA A 453 -47.76 -22.88 -8.77
CA ALA A 453 -48.23 -22.43 -7.46
C ALA A 453 -49.33 -21.36 -7.55
N SER A 454 -49.29 -20.47 -8.55
CA SER A 454 -50.35 -19.50 -8.83
C SER A 454 -51.62 -20.19 -9.33
N ASP A 455 -51.48 -21.10 -10.29
CA ASP A 455 -52.57 -21.86 -10.90
C ASP A 455 -53.18 -22.86 -9.90
N HIS A 456 -52.39 -23.41 -8.96
CA HIS A 456 -52.91 -24.20 -7.84
C HIS A 456 -53.77 -23.38 -6.86
N ASN A 457 -53.41 -22.12 -6.60
CA ASN A 457 -54.25 -21.25 -5.77
C ASN A 457 -55.49 -20.75 -6.55
N ALA A 458 -55.35 -20.40 -7.83
CA ALA A 458 -56.47 -20.01 -8.68
C ALA A 458 -57.50 -21.16 -8.83
N THR A 459 -57.06 -22.39 -9.11
CA THR A 459 -57.95 -23.55 -9.19
C THR A 459 -58.58 -23.91 -7.84
N LYS A 460 -57.91 -23.63 -6.72
CA LYS A 460 -58.47 -23.80 -5.37
C LYS A 460 -59.56 -22.77 -5.04
N ASP A 461 -59.38 -21.52 -5.47
CA ASP A 461 -60.38 -20.46 -5.30
C ASP A 461 -61.57 -20.65 -6.27
N GLU A 462 -61.33 -21.14 -7.50
CA GLU A 462 -62.39 -21.57 -8.43
C GLU A 462 -63.17 -22.79 -7.92
N LEU A 463 -62.50 -23.75 -7.24
CA LEU A 463 -63.18 -24.87 -6.58
C LEU A 463 -64.10 -24.38 -5.45
N LEU A 464 -63.69 -23.34 -4.72
CA LEU A 464 -64.50 -22.72 -3.67
C LEU A 464 -65.74 -22.02 -4.26
N MET A 465 -65.55 -21.24 -5.34
CA MET A 465 -66.62 -20.53 -6.03
C MET A 465 -67.64 -21.47 -6.71
N THR A 466 -67.17 -22.61 -7.24
CA THR A 466 -68.06 -23.64 -7.82
C THR A 466 -68.81 -24.43 -6.76
N CYS A 467 -68.24 -24.66 -5.57
CA CYS A 467 -69.01 -25.19 -4.43
C CYS A 467 -70.15 -24.23 -4.03
N THR A 468 -69.91 -22.92 -3.98
CA THR A 468 -70.99 -21.95 -3.66
C THR A 468 -72.07 -21.87 -4.74
N SER A 469 -71.73 -21.93 -6.03
CA SER A 469 -72.75 -21.90 -7.10
C SER A 469 -73.59 -23.19 -7.19
N VAL A 470 -73.05 -24.32 -6.74
CA VAL A 470 -73.80 -25.59 -6.59
C VAL A 470 -74.81 -25.52 -5.42
N GLU A 471 -74.55 -24.72 -4.39
CA GLU A 471 -75.52 -24.47 -3.31
C GLU A 471 -76.61 -23.45 -3.71
N GLU A 472 -76.26 -22.44 -4.52
CA GLU A 472 -77.23 -21.47 -5.05
C GLU A 472 -78.17 -22.08 -6.11
N THR A 473 -77.65 -22.92 -7.00
CA THR A 473 -78.47 -23.59 -8.02
C THR A 473 -79.46 -24.61 -7.44
N LYS A 474 -79.17 -25.21 -6.28
CA LYS A 474 -80.14 -26.03 -5.54
C LYS A 474 -81.33 -25.21 -5.02
N LYS A 475 -81.09 -24.01 -4.49
CA LYS A 475 -82.17 -23.11 -4.01
C LYS A 475 -83.06 -22.60 -5.14
N LEU A 476 -82.46 -22.27 -6.30
CA LEU A 476 -83.20 -21.81 -7.47
C LEU A 476 -84.15 -22.89 -8.06
N ILE A 477 -83.84 -24.18 -7.89
CA ILE A 477 -84.72 -25.27 -8.29
C ILE A 477 -85.97 -25.30 -7.39
N GLU A 478 -85.79 -25.23 -6.06
CA GLU A 478 -86.90 -25.20 -5.08
C GLU A 478 -87.82 -23.98 -5.26
N GLU A 479 -87.29 -22.82 -5.64
CA GLU A 479 -88.09 -21.62 -5.96
C GLU A 479 -88.87 -21.74 -7.28
N SER A 480 -88.36 -22.51 -8.26
CA SER A 480 -89.00 -22.66 -9.56
C SER A 480 -90.28 -23.51 -9.49
N GLU A 481 -90.28 -24.56 -8.68
CA GLU A 481 -91.44 -25.43 -8.45
C GLU A 481 -92.60 -24.68 -7.75
N ALA A 482 -92.27 -23.79 -6.81
CA ALA A 482 -93.24 -22.93 -6.13
C ALA A 482 -93.92 -21.89 -7.04
N ASN A 483 -93.28 -21.50 -8.15
CA ASN A 483 -93.83 -20.51 -9.09
C ASN A 483 -94.76 -21.14 -10.14
N LEU A 484 -94.58 -22.42 -10.49
CA LEU A 484 -95.49 -23.15 -11.38
C LEU A 484 -96.91 -23.26 -10.79
N SER A 485 -97.02 -23.45 -9.47
CA SER A 485 -98.31 -23.49 -8.76
C SER A 485 -99.06 -22.14 -8.80
N LYS A 486 -98.34 -21.00 -8.79
CA LYS A 486 -98.96 -19.67 -8.79
C LYS A 486 -99.56 -19.26 -10.13
N GLN A 487 -99.01 -19.73 -11.25
CA GLN A 487 -99.49 -19.32 -12.58
C GLN A 487 -100.87 -19.89 -12.95
N GLN A 488 -101.27 -21.03 -12.38
CA GLN A 488 -102.61 -21.60 -12.61
C GLN A 488 -103.74 -20.70 -12.05
N SER A 489 -103.48 -19.94 -10.97
CA SER A 489 -104.45 -19.02 -10.36
C SER A 489 -104.71 -17.75 -11.19
N VAL A 490 -103.77 -17.35 -12.06
CA VAL A 490 -103.86 -16.08 -12.81
C VAL A 490 -104.82 -16.18 -14.00
N TYR A 491 -105.00 -17.38 -14.57
CA TYR A 491 -105.89 -17.60 -15.72
C TYR A 491 -107.37 -17.34 -15.37
N GLU A 492 -107.79 -17.66 -14.15
CA GLU A 492 -109.17 -17.47 -13.68
C GLU A 492 -109.53 -15.98 -13.50
N GLN A 493 -108.55 -15.13 -13.14
CA GLN A 493 -108.76 -13.68 -13.00
C GLN A 493 -109.09 -12.99 -14.33
N VAL A 494 -108.53 -13.44 -15.45
CA VAL A 494 -108.76 -12.83 -16.77
C VAL A 494 -110.24 -12.94 -17.17
N ARG A 495 -110.94 -13.99 -16.74
CA ARG A 495 -112.38 -14.19 -16.98
C ARG A 495 -113.24 -13.15 -16.24
N ALA A 496 -112.79 -12.63 -15.10
CA ALA A 496 -113.48 -11.56 -14.38
C ALA A 496 -113.26 -10.17 -15.01
N GLY A 497 -112.13 -9.95 -15.68
CA GLY A 497 -111.77 -8.68 -16.31
C GLY A 497 -112.77 -8.18 -17.35
N ARG A 498 -113.45 -9.08 -18.09
CA ARG A 498 -114.43 -8.70 -19.13
C ARG A 498 -115.59 -7.85 -18.59
N ASN A 499 -116.01 -8.06 -17.33
CA ASN A 499 -117.12 -7.32 -16.73
C ASN A 499 -116.67 -5.97 -16.13
N GLN A 500 -115.37 -5.71 -15.94
CA GLN A 500 -114.87 -4.42 -15.46
C GLN A 500 -114.94 -3.32 -16.52
N PHE A 501 -114.79 -3.64 -17.81
CA PHE A 501 -114.68 -2.61 -18.87
C PHE A 501 -115.96 -1.79 -19.08
N SER A 502 -117.14 -2.32 -18.71
CA SER A 502 -118.39 -1.54 -18.66
C SER A 502 -118.40 -0.48 -17.55
N LYS A 503 -117.62 -0.68 -16.48
CA LYS A 503 -117.52 0.25 -15.35
C LYS A 503 -116.51 1.37 -15.63
N LYS A 504 -115.41 1.02 -16.30
CA LYS A 504 -114.34 1.93 -16.71
C LYS A 504 -114.81 3.09 -17.61
N LEU A 505 -115.85 2.90 -18.42
CA LEU A 505 -116.39 3.97 -19.28
C LEU A 505 -116.98 5.14 -18.46
N ILE A 506 -117.55 4.86 -17.28
CA ILE A 506 -118.09 5.88 -16.38
C ILE A 506 -116.92 6.52 -15.59
N GLU A 507 -115.98 5.70 -15.13
CA GLU A 507 -114.75 6.16 -14.44
C GLU A 507 -113.94 7.14 -15.35
N THR A 508 -113.81 6.88 -16.65
CA THR A 508 -113.13 7.80 -17.60
C THR A 508 -113.79 9.18 -17.73
N GLN A 509 -115.08 9.31 -17.41
CA GLN A 509 -115.78 10.59 -17.48
C GLN A 509 -115.46 11.48 -16.26
N ASP A 510 -115.29 10.86 -15.09
CA ASP A 510 -114.85 11.54 -13.85
C ASP A 510 -113.34 11.83 -13.87
N GLU A 511 -112.53 10.95 -14.47
CA GLU A 511 -111.08 11.15 -14.69
C GLU A 511 -110.79 12.46 -15.44
N VAL A 512 -111.61 12.85 -16.42
CA VAL A 512 -111.44 14.12 -17.16
C VAL A 512 -111.62 15.36 -16.26
N VAL A 513 -112.42 15.26 -15.20
CA VAL A 513 -112.59 16.33 -14.20
C VAL A 513 -111.40 16.34 -13.24
N GLU A 514 -110.95 15.18 -12.76
CA GLU A 514 -109.74 15.07 -11.95
C GLU A 514 -108.49 15.57 -12.69
N LEU A 515 -108.32 15.25 -13.97
CA LEU A 515 -107.17 15.66 -14.78
C LEU A 515 -107.06 17.19 -14.86
N LYS A 516 -108.17 17.92 -14.84
CA LYS A 516 -108.18 19.40 -14.78
C LYS A 516 -107.76 19.96 -13.42
N GLN A 517 -107.98 19.24 -12.32
CA GLN A 517 -107.42 19.59 -11.01
C GLN A 517 -105.93 19.21 -10.91
N LYS A 518 -105.55 18.03 -11.40
CA LYS A 518 -104.16 17.55 -11.48
C LYS A 518 -103.29 18.52 -12.31
N PHE A 519 -103.81 19.09 -13.40
CA PHE A 519 -103.09 20.09 -14.19
C PHE A 519 -102.76 21.36 -13.37
N LYS A 520 -103.69 21.86 -12.55
CA LYS A 520 -103.44 23.01 -11.66
C LYS A 520 -102.42 22.70 -10.55
N MET A 521 -102.44 21.48 -10.02
CA MET A 521 -101.39 21.02 -9.10
C MET A 521 -100.02 20.91 -9.80
N MET A 522 -100.01 20.43 -11.05
CA MET A 522 -98.80 20.30 -11.87
C MET A 522 -98.19 21.65 -12.24
N ASP A 523 -99.00 22.69 -12.48
CA ASP A 523 -98.52 24.07 -12.63
C ASP A 523 -97.86 24.60 -11.34
N HIS A 524 -98.42 24.27 -10.17
CA HIS A 524 -97.82 24.61 -8.86
C HIS A 524 -96.51 23.85 -8.62
N GLN A 525 -96.45 22.57 -8.99
CA GLN A 525 -95.23 21.77 -8.94
C GLN A 525 -94.17 22.29 -9.92
N LEU A 526 -94.56 22.74 -11.12
CA LEU A 526 -93.65 23.39 -12.08
C LEU A 526 -93.07 24.71 -11.56
N LEU A 527 -93.83 25.47 -10.77
CA LEU A 527 -93.32 26.64 -10.05
C LEU A 527 -92.34 26.23 -8.95
N GLN A 528 -92.68 25.26 -8.10
CA GLN A 528 -91.77 24.73 -7.08
C GLN A 528 -90.47 24.18 -7.68
N PHE A 529 -90.54 23.37 -8.75
CA PHE A 529 -89.34 22.86 -9.42
C PHE A 529 -88.50 23.95 -10.09
N LYS A 530 -89.09 25.06 -10.55
CA LYS A 530 -88.33 26.23 -11.03
C LYS A 530 -87.60 26.93 -9.90
N GLU A 531 -88.23 27.08 -8.74
CA GLU A 531 -87.59 27.65 -7.54
C GLU A 531 -86.48 26.73 -7.02
N GLU A 532 -86.71 25.42 -6.93
CA GLU A 532 -85.70 24.42 -6.58
C GLU A 532 -84.52 24.42 -7.57
N LEU A 533 -84.78 24.53 -8.89
CA LEU A 533 -83.73 24.67 -9.90
C LEU A 533 -82.91 25.94 -9.69
N GLN A 534 -83.53 27.08 -9.36
CA GLN A 534 -82.81 28.32 -9.04
C GLN A 534 -82.03 28.24 -7.72
N ILE A 535 -82.47 27.43 -6.76
CA ILE A 535 -81.73 27.16 -5.52
C ILE A 535 -80.54 26.24 -5.80
N LYS A 536 -80.73 25.19 -6.61
CA LYS A 536 -79.63 24.30 -7.04
C LYS A 536 -78.60 25.04 -7.88
N GLN A 537 -79.00 25.83 -8.90
CA GLN A 537 -78.06 26.66 -9.67
C GLN A 537 -77.22 27.61 -8.81
N ARG A 538 -77.80 28.16 -7.73
CA ARG A 538 -77.03 28.98 -6.77
C ARG A 538 -76.03 28.14 -5.96
N LYS A 539 -76.44 26.96 -5.48
CA LYS A 539 -75.53 26.01 -4.82
C LYS A 539 -74.41 25.54 -5.74
N ASP A 540 -74.71 25.20 -6.99
CA ASP A 540 -73.71 24.78 -8.00
C ASP A 540 -72.67 25.89 -8.24
N GLN A 541 -73.08 27.17 -8.22
CA GLN A 541 -72.17 28.32 -8.33
C GLN A 541 -71.31 28.51 -7.07
N GLU A 542 -71.88 28.32 -5.87
CA GLU A 542 -71.14 28.34 -4.59
C GLU A 542 -70.15 27.17 -4.49
N GLU A 543 -70.54 25.97 -4.93
CA GLU A 543 -69.67 24.80 -5.02
C GLU A 543 -68.54 25.01 -6.04
N ALA A 544 -68.84 25.52 -7.25
CA ALA A 544 -67.81 25.86 -8.22
C ALA A 544 -66.81 26.91 -7.69
N TYR A 545 -67.28 27.90 -6.93
CA TYR A 545 -66.42 28.91 -6.30
C TYR A 545 -65.56 28.34 -5.16
N THR A 546 -66.11 27.45 -4.33
CA THR A 546 -65.35 26.79 -3.25
C THR A 546 -64.35 25.78 -3.80
N GLN A 547 -64.70 25.01 -4.83
CA GLN A 547 -63.78 24.15 -5.58
C GLN A 547 -62.62 24.98 -6.16
N LYS A 548 -62.88 26.13 -6.79
CA LYS A 548 -61.84 27.02 -7.34
C LYS A 548 -60.89 27.57 -6.27
N LYS A 549 -61.40 27.93 -5.08
CA LYS A 549 -60.54 28.27 -3.93
C LYS A 549 -59.72 27.09 -3.43
N MET A 550 -60.26 25.87 -3.49
CA MET A 550 -59.55 24.68 -3.01
C MET A 550 -58.47 24.21 -3.99
N THR A 551 -58.68 24.33 -5.31
CA THR A 551 -57.64 24.07 -6.32
C THR A 551 -56.51 25.09 -6.24
N GLU A 552 -56.80 26.38 -6.01
CA GLU A 552 -55.75 27.38 -5.74
C GLU A 552 -54.94 27.08 -4.47
N ARG A 553 -55.59 26.59 -3.40
CA ARG A 553 -54.89 26.16 -2.17
C ARG A 553 -54.03 24.92 -2.41
N LEU A 554 -54.54 23.93 -3.14
CA LEU A 554 -53.78 22.74 -3.55
C LEU A 554 -52.56 23.10 -4.40
N LEU A 555 -52.70 24.02 -5.36
CA LEU A 555 -51.58 24.51 -6.17
C LEU A 555 -50.49 25.19 -5.33
N LYS A 556 -50.88 25.99 -4.33
CA LYS A 556 -49.93 26.62 -3.40
C LYS A 556 -49.23 25.58 -2.51
N ALA A 557 -49.97 24.59 -2.01
CA ALA A 557 -49.40 23.49 -1.23
C ALA A 557 -48.45 22.62 -2.07
N GLN A 558 -48.82 22.29 -3.32
CA GLN A 558 -47.96 21.54 -4.25
C GLN A 558 -46.66 22.28 -4.57
N LYS A 559 -46.70 23.60 -4.79
CA LYS A 559 -45.48 24.40 -4.98
C LYS A 559 -44.57 24.35 -3.75
N HIS A 560 -45.13 24.58 -2.56
CA HIS A 560 -44.34 24.58 -1.33
C HIS A 560 -43.75 23.19 -1.02
N VAL A 561 -44.50 22.11 -1.26
CA VAL A 561 -43.98 20.73 -1.17
C VAL A 561 -42.88 20.48 -2.21
N GLY A 562 -43.01 20.98 -3.44
CA GLY A 562 -41.98 20.87 -4.47
C GLY A 562 -40.67 21.58 -4.07
N GLU A 563 -40.77 22.78 -3.48
CA GLU A 563 -39.62 23.54 -2.95
C GLU A 563 -38.94 22.79 -1.79
N GLU A 564 -39.71 22.24 -0.84
CA GLU A 564 -39.17 21.43 0.25
C GLU A 564 -38.53 20.12 -0.22
N VAL A 565 -39.09 19.46 -1.25
CA VAL A 565 -38.48 18.27 -1.88
C VAL A 565 -37.14 18.63 -2.52
N LEU A 566 -37.04 19.74 -3.27
CA LEU A 566 -35.77 20.21 -3.84
C LEU A 566 -34.72 20.54 -2.77
N ASN A 567 -35.14 21.20 -1.67
CA ASN A 567 -34.28 21.46 -0.52
C ASN A 567 -33.80 20.15 0.15
N PHE A 568 -34.68 19.16 0.28
CA PHE A 568 -34.34 17.84 0.81
C PHE A 568 -33.38 17.08 -0.11
N GLU A 569 -33.57 17.10 -1.43
CA GLU A 569 -32.64 16.47 -2.37
C GLU A 569 -31.26 17.15 -2.37
N ALA A 570 -31.22 18.49 -2.31
CA ALA A 570 -29.97 19.24 -2.23
C ALA A 570 -29.22 18.97 -0.92
N THR A 571 -29.91 18.85 0.22
CA THR A 571 -29.28 18.49 1.51
C THR A 571 -28.86 17.02 1.55
N LYS A 572 -29.63 16.10 0.96
CA LYS A 572 -29.26 14.69 0.78
C LYS A 572 -28.02 14.52 -0.09
N ALA A 573 -27.90 15.28 -1.19
CA ALA A 573 -26.71 15.31 -2.04
C ALA A 573 -25.46 15.81 -1.28
N LYS A 574 -25.61 16.88 -0.48
CA LYS A 574 -24.53 17.36 0.42
C LYS A 574 -24.16 16.31 1.49
N SER A 575 -25.13 15.63 2.07
CA SER A 575 -24.89 14.55 3.04
C SER A 575 -24.11 13.39 2.43
N ILE A 576 -24.43 12.99 1.19
CA ILE A 576 -23.69 11.96 0.45
C ILE A 576 -22.24 12.41 0.18
N SER A 577 -22.02 13.66 -0.25
CA SER A 577 -20.65 14.15 -0.51
C SER A 577 -19.80 14.26 0.76
N ILE A 578 -20.41 14.65 1.89
CA ILE A 578 -19.78 14.62 3.21
C ILE A 578 -19.46 13.18 3.63
N GLY A 579 -20.39 12.24 3.46
CA GLY A 579 -20.18 10.82 3.76
C GLY A 579 -19.04 10.19 2.96
N LEU A 580 -18.90 10.53 1.67
CA LEU A 580 -17.76 10.11 0.84
C LEU A 580 -16.45 10.71 1.35
N ARG A 581 -16.44 11.98 1.74
CA ARG A 581 -15.25 12.65 2.30
C ARG A 581 -14.85 12.10 3.66
N ILE A 582 -15.81 11.71 4.51
CA ILE A 582 -15.56 10.97 5.76
C ILE A 582 -14.93 9.60 5.44
N LYS A 583 -15.47 8.82 4.49
CA LYS A 583 -14.86 7.54 4.07
C LYS A 583 -13.41 7.72 3.58
N GLN A 584 -13.12 8.78 2.82
CA GLN A 584 -11.76 9.11 2.39
C GLN A 584 -10.84 9.45 3.57
N LEU A 585 -11.30 10.28 4.51
CA LEU A 585 -10.54 10.64 5.71
C LEU A 585 -10.27 9.42 6.60
N VAL A 586 -11.25 8.54 6.80
CA VAL A 586 -11.08 7.27 7.54
C VAL A 586 -10.04 6.37 6.88
N LYS A 587 -10.00 6.31 5.54
CA LYS A 587 -8.95 5.56 4.82
C LYS A 587 -7.56 6.18 5.03
N ILE A 588 -7.45 7.51 5.01
CA ILE A 588 -6.18 8.21 5.30
C ILE A 588 -5.72 7.93 6.73
N VAL A 589 -6.62 8.02 7.72
CA VAL A 589 -6.32 7.71 9.13
C VAL A 589 -5.84 6.27 9.27
N SER A 590 -6.57 5.29 8.70
CA SER A 590 -6.16 3.88 8.73
C SER A 590 -4.78 3.63 8.13
N ASN A 591 -4.44 4.29 7.01
CA ASN A 591 -3.10 4.21 6.43
C ASN A 591 -2.05 4.84 7.37
N CYS A 592 -2.33 6.00 7.95
CA CYS A 592 -1.41 6.64 8.91
C CYS A 592 -1.21 5.80 10.18
N ASP A 593 -2.24 5.10 10.67
CA ASP A 593 -2.16 4.19 11.81
C ASP A 593 -1.32 2.95 11.48
N GLN A 594 -1.43 2.41 10.26
CA GLN A 594 -0.57 1.33 9.76
C GLN A 594 0.89 1.79 9.65
N ASP A 595 1.15 2.98 9.08
CA ASP A 595 2.49 3.57 8.98
C ASP A 595 3.09 3.83 10.38
N LEU A 596 2.29 4.34 11.32
CA LEU A 596 2.70 4.54 12.72
C LEU A 596 3.06 3.23 13.39
N SER A 597 2.23 2.19 13.23
CA SER A 597 2.50 0.84 13.76
C SER A 597 3.78 0.25 13.16
N ALA A 598 3.99 0.37 11.84
CA ALA A 598 5.21 -0.07 11.18
C ALA A 598 6.45 0.68 11.69
N ARG A 599 6.37 2.01 11.88
CA ARG A 599 7.47 2.80 12.46
C ARG A 599 7.73 2.48 13.93
N GLN A 600 6.70 2.20 14.73
CA GLN A 600 6.87 1.73 16.12
C GLN A 600 7.59 0.38 16.16
N GLN A 601 7.24 -0.57 15.28
CA GLN A 601 7.95 -1.84 15.18
C GLN A 601 9.42 -1.67 14.75
N GLN A 602 9.71 -0.75 13.82
CA GLN A 602 11.09 -0.42 13.45
C GLN A 602 11.85 0.22 14.63
N LEU A 603 11.23 1.15 15.37
CA LEU A 603 11.82 1.75 16.57
C LEU A 603 12.17 0.68 17.62
N LEU A 604 11.26 -0.27 17.87
CA LEU A 604 11.50 -1.38 18.80
C LEU A 604 12.67 -2.27 18.34
N LYS A 605 12.75 -2.60 17.04
CA LYS A 605 13.89 -3.34 16.47
C LYS A 605 15.22 -2.58 16.63
N VAL A 606 15.25 -1.28 16.34
CA VAL A 606 16.44 -0.43 16.52
C VAL A 606 16.83 -0.32 18.00
N THR A 607 15.85 -0.22 18.90
CA THR A 607 16.07 -0.16 20.35
C THR A 607 16.64 -1.48 20.86
N HIS A 608 16.08 -2.62 20.46
CA HIS A 608 16.61 -3.95 20.79
C HIS A 608 18.04 -4.14 20.27
N ASN A 609 18.32 -3.74 19.02
CA ASN A 609 19.66 -3.80 18.45
C ASN A 609 20.65 -2.90 19.21
N ARG A 610 20.24 -1.68 19.59
CA ARG A 610 21.03 -0.77 20.43
C ARG A 610 21.36 -1.41 21.78
N ASP A 611 20.39 -2.06 22.42
CA ASP A 611 20.56 -2.63 23.77
C ASP A 611 21.41 -3.91 23.74
N MET A 612 21.27 -4.72 22.69
CA MET A 612 22.17 -5.85 22.41
C MET A 612 23.60 -5.37 22.16
N LEU A 613 23.80 -4.38 21.28
CA LEU A 613 25.12 -3.80 21.00
C LEU A 613 25.72 -3.13 22.24
N GLY A 614 24.91 -2.45 23.05
CA GLY A 614 25.32 -1.88 24.34
C GLY A 614 25.82 -2.96 25.29
N THR A 615 25.09 -4.08 25.40
CA THR A 615 25.50 -5.24 26.21
C THR A 615 26.81 -5.86 25.71
N GLN A 616 26.98 -5.98 24.38
CA GLN A 616 28.22 -6.47 23.77
C GLN A 616 29.40 -5.51 24.01
N LEU A 617 29.18 -4.20 23.92
CA LEU A 617 30.19 -3.18 24.20
C LEU A 617 30.64 -3.17 25.66
N VAL A 618 29.71 -3.35 26.61
CA VAL A 618 30.07 -3.50 28.04
C VAL A 618 30.96 -4.72 28.23
N ARG A 619 30.54 -5.90 27.74
CA ARG A 619 31.36 -7.13 27.83
C ARG A 619 32.74 -6.97 27.19
N ARG A 620 32.83 -6.32 26.03
CA ARG A 620 34.12 -6.05 25.35
C ARG A 620 34.99 -5.07 26.13
N ASN A 621 34.41 -4.06 26.79
CA ASN A 621 35.15 -3.17 27.68
C ASN A 621 35.66 -3.91 28.93
N ASP A 622 34.87 -4.82 29.51
CA ASP A 622 35.26 -5.66 30.64
C ASP A 622 36.40 -6.63 30.24
N GLU A 623 36.31 -7.27 29.07
CA GLU A 623 37.37 -8.08 28.48
C GLU A 623 38.68 -7.28 28.30
N ILE A 624 38.59 -6.05 27.78
CA ILE A 624 39.74 -5.14 27.62
C ILE A 624 40.32 -4.71 28.98
N ALA A 625 39.48 -4.43 29.98
CA ALA A 625 39.94 -4.08 31.33
C ALA A 625 40.71 -5.26 31.96
N LEU A 626 40.19 -6.47 31.84
CA LEU A 626 40.82 -7.70 32.35
C LEU A 626 42.14 -8.00 31.61
N LEU A 627 42.19 -7.82 30.29
CA LEU A 627 43.43 -7.91 29.49
C LEU A 627 44.49 -6.90 29.93
N ASN A 628 44.11 -5.64 30.17
CA ASN A 628 45.02 -4.60 30.64
C ASN A 628 45.57 -4.93 32.04
N GLU A 629 44.74 -5.46 32.95
CA GLU A 629 45.19 -5.86 34.29
C GLU A 629 46.14 -7.07 34.23
N MET A 630 45.85 -8.08 33.38
CA MET A 630 46.78 -9.18 33.12
C MET A 630 48.11 -8.70 32.56
N LEU A 631 48.09 -7.77 31.59
CA LEU A 631 49.30 -7.18 31.01
C LEU A 631 50.09 -6.38 32.05
N ARG A 632 49.42 -5.65 32.96
CA ARG A 632 50.05 -4.95 34.09
C ARG A 632 50.75 -5.92 35.03
N LEU A 633 50.09 -7.01 35.40
CA LEU A 633 50.65 -8.05 36.28
C LEU A 633 51.84 -8.77 35.62
N GLN A 634 51.75 -9.11 34.34
CA GLN A 634 52.86 -9.69 33.57
C GLN A 634 54.05 -8.72 33.46
N HIS A 635 53.80 -7.44 33.22
CA HIS A 635 54.85 -6.42 33.18
C HIS A 635 55.54 -6.26 34.53
N GLN A 636 54.79 -6.24 35.64
CA GLN A 636 55.36 -6.21 36.99
C GLN A 636 56.24 -7.44 37.25
N ALA A 637 55.75 -8.64 36.95
CA ALA A 637 56.50 -9.88 37.10
C ALA A 637 57.80 -9.91 36.25
N LEU A 638 57.76 -9.34 35.04
CA LEU A 638 58.95 -9.17 34.20
C LEU A 638 59.96 -8.20 34.83
N VAL A 639 59.52 -7.04 35.33
CA VAL A 639 60.40 -6.05 35.99
C VAL A 639 61.05 -6.63 37.25
N GLU A 640 60.30 -7.37 38.07
CA GLU A 640 60.81 -8.07 39.24
C GLU A 640 61.81 -9.18 38.85
N GLY A 641 61.48 -9.96 37.81
CA GLY A 641 62.37 -10.99 37.25
C GLY A 641 63.67 -10.41 36.68
N GLU A 642 63.61 -9.29 35.94
CA GLU A 642 64.79 -8.57 35.46
C GLU A 642 65.65 -8.04 36.61
N ALA A 643 65.04 -7.48 37.66
CA ALA A 643 65.77 -7.01 38.83
C ALA A 643 66.49 -8.17 39.55
N ALA A 644 65.82 -9.30 39.74
CA ALA A 644 66.41 -10.52 40.30
C ALA A 644 67.55 -11.07 39.42
N TYR A 645 67.37 -11.10 38.10
CA TYR A 645 68.40 -11.52 37.14
C TYR A 645 69.63 -10.60 37.17
N ARG A 646 69.43 -9.28 37.18
CA ARG A 646 70.51 -8.28 37.30
C ARG A 646 71.29 -8.46 38.60
N LYS A 647 70.60 -8.70 39.73
CA LYS A 647 71.24 -9.02 41.02
C LYS A 647 72.10 -10.29 40.91
N ARG A 648 71.57 -11.36 40.32
CA ARG A 648 72.30 -12.62 40.14
C ARG A 648 73.51 -12.50 39.20
N MET A 649 73.41 -11.66 38.18
CA MET A 649 74.55 -11.30 37.33
C MET A 649 75.62 -10.51 38.08
N GLY A 650 75.23 -9.68 39.05
CA GLY A 650 76.11 -9.06 40.04
C GLY A 650 76.85 -10.09 40.89
N ASP A 651 76.13 -11.02 41.53
CA ASP A 651 76.71 -12.12 42.31
C ASP A 651 77.75 -12.91 41.48
N LEU A 652 77.41 -13.27 40.25
CA LEU A 652 78.30 -14.01 39.34
C LEU A 652 79.54 -13.20 38.94
N ARG A 653 79.46 -11.87 38.85
CA ARG A 653 80.65 -11.01 38.65
C ARG A 653 81.53 -11.03 39.90
N LEU A 654 80.96 -10.87 41.10
CA LEU A 654 81.70 -10.94 42.37
C LEU A 654 82.37 -12.30 42.57
N LEU A 655 81.68 -13.40 42.30
CA LEU A 655 82.24 -14.76 42.35
C LEU A 655 83.37 -14.95 41.34
N ARG A 656 83.24 -14.46 40.10
CA ARG A 656 84.34 -14.47 39.11
C ARG A 656 85.55 -13.68 39.57
N PHE A 657 85.36 -12.49 40.17
CA PHE A 657 86.46 -11.75 40.78
C PHE A 657 87.11 -12.53 41.91
N LYS A 658 86.32 -13.20 42.78
CA LYS A 658 86.88 -13.99 43.89
C LYS A 658 87.65 -15.22 43.40
N ILE A 659 87.16 -15.91 42.37
CA ILE A 659 87.89 -17.02 41.71
C ILE A 659 89.21 -16.51 41.11
N SER A 660 89.20 -15.36 40.43
CA SER A 660 90.40 -14.73 39.88
C SER A 660 91.40 -14.33 40.98
N GLU A 661 90.91 -13.77 42.08
CA GLU A 661 91.74 -13.40 43.23
C GLU A 661 92.38 -14.64 43.89
N ILE A 662 91.61 -15.70 44.14
CA ILE A 662 92.10 -16.97 44.69
C ILE A 662 93.10 -17.61 43.72
N GLY A 663 92.83 -17.59 42.41
CA GLY A 663 93.78 -18.05 41.39
C GLY A 663 95.10 -17.27 41.41
N ARG A 664 95.05 -15.94 41.57
CA ARG A 664 96.25 -15.11 41.75
C ARG A 664 97.00 -15.43 43.04
N GLN A 665 96.29 -15.64 44.16
CA GLN A 665 96.87 -16.03 45.45
C GLN A 665 97.52 -17.43 45.39
N ALA A 666 96.89 -18.38 44.70
CA ALA A 666 97.44 -19.71 44.45
C ALA A 666 98.69 -19.65 43.57
N ASN A 667 98.67 -18.85 42.49
CA ASN A 667 99.84 -18.63 41.64
C ASN A 667 101.01 -18.00 42.40
N LEU A 668 100.75 -16.98 43.25
CA LEU A 668 101.77 -16.37 44.10
C LEU A 668 102.32 -17.33 45.16
N SER A 669 101.47 -18.21 45.70
CA SER A 669 101.91 -19.28 46.60
C SER A 669 102.77 -20.32 45.87
N ASN A 670 102.42 -20.65 44.62
CA ASN A 670 103.21 -21.53 43.77
C ASN A 670 104.57 -20.93 43.36
N THR A 671 104.66 -19.63 43.09
CA THR A 671 105.97 -18.97 42.86
C THR A 671 106.80 -18.99 44.14
N ARG A 672 106.22 -18.61 45.29
CA ARG A 672 106.91 -18.70 46.61
C ARG A 672 107.40 -20.12 46.92
N LEU A 673 106.64 -21.16 46.55
CA LEU A 673 107.06 -22.56 46.70
C LEU A 673 108.24 -22.92 45.78
N ARG A 674 108.32 -22.36 44.57
CA ARG A 674 109.49 -22.50 43.67
C ARG A 674 110.69 -21.76 44.26
N ASP A 675 110.50 -20.51 44.70
CA ASP A 675 111.55 -19.70 45.34
C ASP A 675 112.10 -20.38 46.60
N LEU A 676 111.24 -21.03 47.40
CA LEU A 676 111.66 -21.84 48.56
C LEU A 676 112.45 -23.09 48.18
N LYS A 677 112.20 -23.72 47.01
CA LYS A 677 113.03 -24.83 46.52
C LYS A 677 114.41 -24.32 46.10
N VAL A 678 114.46 -23.26 45.30
CA VAL A 678 115.72 -22.60 44.88
C VAL A 678 116.51 -22.11 46.09
N ASN A 679 115.85 -21.52 47.10
CA ASN A 679 116.50 -21.08 48.33
C ASN A 679 116.99 -22.26 49.20
N LYS A 680 116.31 -23.41 49.21
CA LYS A 680 116.82 -24.63 49.84
C LYS A 680 118.05 -25.15 49.10
N GLU A 681 118.02 -25.20 47.78
CA GLU A 681 119.17 -25.60 46.95
C GLU A 681 120.37 -24.67 47.16
N ASN A 682 120.15 -23.36 47.14
CA ASN A 682 121.15 -22.34 47.48
C ASN A 682 121.66 -22.51 48.92
N LEU A 683 120.80 -22.80 49.89
CA LEU A 683 121.22 -23.04 51.28
C LEU A 683 122.02 -24.33 51.43
N HIS A 684 121.69 -25.40 50.69
CA HIS A 684 122.51 -26.61 50.62
C HIS A 684 123.85 -26.33 49.92
N HIS A 685 123.86 -25.50 48.87
CA HIS A 685 125.09 -25.09 48.19
C HIS A 685 125.97 -24.23 49.09
N LEU A 686 125.43 -23.22 49.78
CA LEU A 686 126.13 -22.41 50.77
C LEU A 686 126.60 -23.23 51.97
N ARG A 687 125.84 -24.25 52.41
CA ARG A 687 126.31 -25.19 53.45
C ARG A 687 127.49 -26.01 52.97
N ARG A 688 127.46 -26.56 51.76
CA ARG A 688 128.61 -27.26 51.17
C ARG A 688 129.80 -26.33 50.96
N GLN A 689 129.58 -25.10 50.48
CA GLN A 689 130.62 -24.08 50.38
C GLN A 689 131.19 -23.75 51.76
N LEU A 690 130.36 -23.59 52.80
CA LEU A 690 130.80 -23.33 54.17
C LEU A 690 131.54 -24.54 54.76
N GLU A 691 131.14 -25.76 54.47
CA GLU A 691 131.86 -26.99 54.85
C GLU A 691 133.20 -27.09 54.12
N MET A 692 133.26 -26.72 52.83
CA MET A 692 134.50 -26.62 52.06
C MET A 692 135.40 -25.49 52.55
N GLU A 693 134.87 -24.31 52.89
CA GLU A 693 135.63 -23.19 53.45
C GLU A 693 136.04 -23.45 54.91
N LYS A 694 135.29 -24.26 55.66
CA LYS A 694 135.73 -24.78 56.96
C LYS A 694 136.81 -25.84 56.81
N ALA A 695 136.69 -26.75 55.84
CA ALA A 695 137.73 -27.74 55.55
C ALA A 695 139.01 -27.07 55.02
N LYS A 696 138.89 -26.07 54.14
CA LYS A 696 139.99 -25.17 53.77
C LYS A 696 140.49 -24.37 54.96
N GLY A 697 139.61 -23.92 55.86
CA GLY A 697 140.00 -23.19 57.07
C GLY A 697 140.76 -24.06 58.07
N VAL A 698 140.44 -25.35 58.14
CA VAL A 698 141.19 -26.37 58.89
C VAL A 698 142.49 -26.70 58.17
N ALA A 699 142.49 -26.92 56.84
CA ALA A 699 143.73 -27.13 56.08
C ALA A 699 144.67 -25.91 56.10
N LEU A 700 144.11 -24.69 56.09
CA LEU A 700 144.85 -23.44 56.28
C LEU A 700 145.29 -23.26 57.74
N ALA A 701 144.55 -23.79 58.72
CA ALA A 701 144.98 -23.82 60.11
C ALA A 701 146.12 -24.85 60.29
N GLU A 702 146.05 -26.00 59.62
CA GLU A 702 147.13 -26.98 59.50
C GLU A 702 148.34 -26.38 58.78
N GLU A 703 148.18 -25.61 57.69
CA GLU A 703 149.25 -24.83 57.03
C GLU A 703 149.79 -23.65 57.87
N ILE A 704 149.08 -23.23 58.92
CA ILE A 704 149.51 -22.20 59.89
C ILE A 704 150.14 -22.83 61.14
N GLU A 705 149.73 -24.05 61.51
CA GLU A 705 150.39 -24.89 62.51
C GLU A 705 151.66 -25.55 61.94
N ASP A 706 151.75 -25.73 60.62
CA ASP A 706 152.99 -25.98 59.91
C ASP A 706 153.88 -24.71 59.92
N PRO A 707 155.10 -24.75 60.48
CA PRO A 707 155.85 -23.55 60.86
C PRO A 707 156.55 -22.83 59.68
N LYS A 708 155.97 -22.83 58.46
CA LYS A 708 156.55 -22.22 57.25
C LYS A 708 155.53 -21.63 56.24
N SER A 709 154.67 -20.69 56.67
CA SER A 709 154.06 -19.74 55.71
C SER A 709 153.82 -18.34 56.29
N LEU A 710 154.57 -17.36 55.77
CA LEU A 710 154.50 -15.94 56.17
C LEU A 710 153.64 -15.13 55.18
N SER A 711 152.43 -14.70 55.58
CA SER A 711 151.99 -13.29 55.46
C SER A 711 150.53 -13.04 55.84
N ARG A 712 150.31 -11.92 56.54
CA ARG A 712 148.98 -11.39 56.85
C ARG A 712 148.35 -10.74 55.61
N ARG A 713 147.07 -11.08 55.37
CA ARG A 713 146.01 -10.34 54.62
C ARG A 713 146.36 -8.96 54.04
N LYS A 714 145.95 -8.75 52.78
CA LYS A 714 145.47 -7.45 52.25
C LYS A 714 144.07 -7.63 51.62
N ILE A 715 143.29 -6.55 51.60
CA ILE A 715 141.96 -6.44 50.97
C ILE A 715 142.04 -5.25 50.01
N GLU A 716 141.45 -5.35 48.82
CA GLU A 716 141.37 -4.24 47.85
C GLU A 716 139.95 -3.99 47.35
N GLY A 717 139.66 -2.72 47.03
CA GLY A 717 138.44 -2.22 46.40
C GLY A 717 138.58 -0.71 46.12
N LYS A 718 137.99 -0.20 45.03
CA LYS A 718 138.06 1.21 44.60
C LYS A 718 136.72 1.70 44.04
N ASP A 719 136.49 3.01 44.12
CA ASP A 719 135.26 3.69 43.68
C ASP A 719 135.21 4.01 42.17
N PRO A 720 134.01 4.15 41.56
CA PRO A 720 133.81 4.36 40.12
C PRO A 720 134.08 5.79 39.62
N SER A 721 134.36 5.92 38.32
CA SER A 721 134.80 7.15 37.64
C SER A 721 133.67 8.13 37.28
N PHE A 722 134.02 9.41 37.09
CA PHE A 722 133.14 10.50 36.69
C PHE A 722 132.38 10.26 35.37
N GLU A 723 132.99 9.53 34.42
CA GLU A 723 132.38 9.22 33.13
C GLU A 723 131.14 8.31 33.27
N GLU A 724 131.19 7.31 34.15
CA GLU A 724 130.04 6.43 34.44
C GLU A 724 128.85 7.18 35.05
N LEU A 725 129.13 8.24 35.82
CA LEU A 725 128.13 9.15 36.37
C LEU A 725 127.50 10.03 35.27
N GLN A 726 128.31 10.49 34.30
CA GLN A 726 127.83 11.29 33.18
C GLN A 726 126.91 10.49 32.24
N ASP A 727 127.25 9.24 31.93
CA ASP A 727 126.40 8.38 31.11
C ASP A 727 125.10 8.01 31.82
N LYS A 728 125.13 7.72 33.12
CA LYS A 728 123.91 7.56 33.95
C LYS A 728 123.05 8.82 33.91
N GLN A 729 123.64 10.01 34.01
CA GLN A 729 122.89 11.29 33.91
C GLN A 729 122.25 11.46 32.51
N ARG A 730 122.96 11.09 31.44
CA ARG A 730 122.45 11.17 30.06
C ARG A 730 121.30 10.21 29.80
N ILE A 731 121.36 8.99 30.33
CA ILE A 731 120.27 8.00 30.28
C ILE A 731 119.05 8.48 31.05
N LEU A 732 119.24 9.02 32.26
CA LEU A 732 118.15 9.55 33.08
C LEU A 732 117.44 10.74 32.41
N ARG A 733 118.19 11.66 31.77
CA ARG A 733 117.60 12.77 31.00
C ARG A 733 116.76 12.29 29.82
N LYS A 734 117.23 11.30 29.05
CA LYS A 734 116.42 10.70 27.96
C LYS A 734 115.14 10.04 28.49
N ARG A 735 115.22 9.34 29.63
CA ARG A 735 114.06 8.70 30.27
C ARG A 735 113.04 9.71 30.81
N LEU A 736 113.51 10.87 31.29
CA LEU A 736 112.65 11.96 31.75
C LEU A 736 111.85 12.56 30.59
N ILE A 737 112.49 12.85 29.45
CA ILE A 737 111.84 13.42 28.26
C ILE A 737 110.72 12.49 27.75
N ALA A 738 111.02 11.19 27.57
CA ALA A 738 110.03 10.20 27.14
C ALA A 738 108.84 10.07 28.11
N LYS A 739 109.04 10.34 29.42
CA LYS A 739 107.96 10.32 30.41
C LYS A 739 107.16 11.62 30.46
N SER A 740 107.74 12.78 30.13
CA SER A 740 106.96 14.01 29.91
C SER A 740 106.08 13.92 28.66
N GLU A 741 106.56 13.30 27.57
CA GLU A 741 105.78 13.07 26.36
C GLU A 741 104.56 12.16 26.63
N GLU A 742 104.76 11.01 27.30
CA GLU A 742 103.67 10.11 27.70
C GLU A 742 102.64 10.75 28.66
N CYS A 743 103.04 11.78 29.42
CA CYS A 743 102.11 12.56 30.25
C CYS A 743 101.25 13.52 29.40
N LEU A 744 101.86 14.24 28.45
CA LEU A 744 101.15 15.15 27.56
C LEU A 744 100.12 14.43 26.68
N GLU A 745 100.47 13.24 26.14
CA GLU A 745 99.52 12.40 25.40
C GLU A 745 98.29 12.03 26.24
N LYS A 746 98.48 11.73 27.53
CA LYS A 746 97.38 11.37 28.44
C LYS A 746 96.54 12.57 28.84
N GLU A 747 97.13 13.76 29.00
CA GLU A 747 96.39 15.00 29.24
C GLU A 747 95.50 15.36 28.05
N LEU A 748 96.00 15.19 26.83
CA LEU A 748 95.24 15.46 25.60
C LEU A 748 94.02 14.52 25.47
N ILE A 749 94.21 13.22 25.73
CA ILE A 749 93.11 12.24 25.80
C ILE A 749 92.11 12.59 26.92
N LEU A 750 92.59 13.06 28.08
CA LEU A 750 91.74 13.44 29.21
C LEU A 750 90.80 14.60 28.82
N ASP A 751 91.31 15.61 28.13
CA ASP A 751 90.53 16.78 27.71
C ASP A 751 89.53 16.46 26.60
N GLU A 752 89.86 15.56 25.65
CA GLU A 752 88.88 15.00 24.73
C GLU A 752 87.73 14.29 25.46
N LYS A 753 88.02 13.50 26.50
CA LYS A 753 86.98 12.82 27.29
C LYS A 753 86.14 13.79 28.11
N LYS A 754 86.73 14.84 28.69
CA LYS A 754 85.97 15.91 29.38
C LYS A 754 84.99 16.59 28.42
N ARG A 755 85.45 16.95 27.22
CA ARG A 755 84.61 17.57 26.19
C ARG A 755 83.43 16.68 25.80
N LEU A 756 83.68 15.39 25.55
CA LEU A 756 82.62 14.43 25.22
C LEU A 756 81.57 14.31 26.35
N VAL A 757 81.99 14.35 27.63
CA VAL A 757 81.06 14.37 28.77
C VAL A 757 80.20 15.64 28.77
N THR A 758 80.78 16.82 28.51
CA THR A 758 79.99 18.07 28.44
C THR A 758 79.00 18.08 27.27
N GLU A 759 79.38 17.53 26.11
CA GLU A 759 78.49 17.40 24.95
C GLU A 759 77.32 16.44 25.25
N LEU A 760 77.59 15.30 25.90
CA LEU A 760 76.55 14.36 26.35
C LEU A 760 75.64 14.94 27.44
N GLN A 761 76.18 15.72 28.38
CA GLN A 761 75.40 16.42 29.40
C GLN A 761 74.44 17.45 28.79
N ASN A 762 74.88 18.19 27.77
CA ASN A 762 74.00 19.11 27.02
C ASN A 762 72.89 18.38 26.25
N VAL A 763 73.19 17.21 25.66
CA VAL A 763 72.16 16.39 24.98
C VAL A 763 71.12 15.87 25.99
N ILE A 764 71.54 15.42 27.17
CA ILE A 764 70.64 14.94 28.22
C ILE A 764 69.81 16.11 28.80
N GLY A 765 70.43 17.28 29.02
CA GLY A 765 69.73 18.48 29.51
C GLY A 765 68.65 19.00 28.55
N ASN A 766 68.78 18.72 27.25
CA ASN A 766 67.80 19.09 26.22
C ASN A 766 66.71 18.04 25.98
N GLN A 767 66.73 16.89 26.67
CA GLN A 767 65.64 15.92 26.60
C GLN A 767 64.50 16.33 27.54
N LEU A 768 63.33 16.60 26.97
CA LEU A 768 62.12 16.93 27.72
C LEU A 768 61.76 15.80 28.69
N GLY A 769 61.72 16.11 29.98
CA GLY A 769 61.50 15.12 31.03
C GLY A 769 60.16 14.39 30.92
N PRO A 770 60.05 13.16 31.46
CA PRO A 770 58.82 12.35 31.39
C PRO A 770 57.60 13.01 32.05
N GLU A 771 57.80 14.02 32.91
CA GLU A 771 56.74 14.89 33.43
C GLU A 771 56.02 15.66 32.31
N VAL A 772 56.80 16.29 31.43
CA VAL A 772 56.31 17.14 30.33
C VAL A 772 55.62 16.28 29.27
N VAL A 773 56.16 15.09 28.97
CA VAL A 773 55.53 14.12 28.05
C VAL A 773 54.17 13.65 28.59
N ARG A 774 54.05 13.41 29.91
CA ARG A 774 52.76 13.06 30.53
C ARG A 774 51.76 14.21 30.48
N GLN A 775 52.19 15.45 30.73
CA GLN A 775 51.34 16.65 30.62
C GLN A 775 50.89 16.89 29.17
N LEU A 776 51.76 16.66 28.19
CA LEU A 776 51.44 16.76 26.76
C LEU A 776 50.38 15.72 26.35
N ASN A 777 50.54 14.47 26.77
CA ASN A 777 49.58 13.40 26.50
C ASN A 777 48.22 13.65 27.15
N ALA A 778 48.19 14.15 28.39
CA ALA A 778 46.96 14.56 29.05
C ALA A 778 46.27 15.72 28.29
N SER A 779 47.04 16.71 27.84
CA SER A 779 46.55 17.84 27.05
C SER A 779 45.98 17.39 25.70
N HIS A 780 46.62 16.45 25.01
CA HIS A 780 46.10 15.86 23.77
C HIS A 780 44.78 15.12 24.00
N TYR A 781 44.66 14.35 25.09
CA TYR A 781 43.43 13.64 25.44
C TYR A 781 42.27 14.60 25.77
N GLU A 782 42.54 15.68 26.50
CA GLU A 782 41.55 16.75 26.71
C GLU A 782 41.12 17.43 25.41
N LEU A 783 42.07 17.73 24.52
CA LEU A 783 41.80 18.38 23.24
C LEU A 783 40.95 17.47 22.34
N GLN A 784 41.19 16.16 22.36
CA GLN A 784 40.36 15.16 21.67
C GLN A 784 38.93 15.10 22.24
N LYS A 785 38.76 15.14 23.57
CA LYS A 785 37.43 15.23 24.22
C LYS A 785 36.70 16.54 23.88
N LYS A 786 37.40 17.68 23.84
CA LYS A 786 36.82 18.96 23.44
C LYS A 786 36.42 18.94 21.96
N ALA A 787 37.20 18.29 21.09
CA ALA A 787 36.87 18.11 19.67
C ALA A 787 35.64 17.22 19.43
N THR A 788 35.47 16.12 20.18
CA THR A 788 34.24 15.29 20.07
C THR A 788 33.01 16.04 20.61
N SER A 789 33.15 16.77 21.73
CA SER A 789 32.08 17.63 22.26
C SER A 789 31.67 18.74 21.27
N MET A 790 32.64 19.39 20.60
CA MET A 790 32.33 20.37 19.54
C MET A 790 31.62 19.75 18.34
N LYS A 791 31.99 18.53 17.92
CA LYS A 791 31.28 17.81 16.84
C LYS A 791 29.83 17.51 17.23
N ALA A 792 29.57 17.07 18.46
CA ALA A 792 28.22 16.85 18.97
C ALA A 792 27.39 18.15 18.95
N LYS A 793 27.93 19.24 19.51
CA LYS A 793 27.27 20.56 19.48
C LYS A 793 27.05 21.11 18.08
N ALA A 794 27.96 20.85 17.13
CA ALA A 794 27.78 21.22 15.74
C ALA A 794 26.64 20.43 15.08
N SER A 795 26.50 19.12 15.38
CA SER A 795 25.35 18.33 14.91
C SER A 795 24.02 18.74 15.54
N GLU A 796 23.99 19.06 16.84
CA GLU A 796 22.82 19.62 17.53
C GLU A 796 22.41 20.96 16.88
N LEU A 797 23.38 21.86 16.66
CA LEU A 797 23.13 23.14 16.03
C LEU A 797 22.60 22.98 14.59
N ASN A 798 23.15 22.04 13.81
CA ASN A 798 22.64 21.73 12.47
C ASN A 798 21.20 21.19 12.50
N MET A 799 20.86 20.31 13.45
CA MET A 799 19.49 19.82 13.64
C MET A 799 18.51 20.93 14.06
N THR A 800 18.93 21.87 14.91
CA THR A 800 18.09 23.04 15.23
C THR A 800 17.93 23.96 14.02
N PHE A 801 18.94 24.09 13.18
CA PHE A 801 18.89 24.91 11.96
C PHE A 801 17.95 24.31 10.90
N THR A 802 17.98 22.98 10.68
CA THR A 802 17.02 22.32 9.79
C THR A 802 15.59 22.50 10.31
N HIS A 803 15.36 22.29 11.60
CA HIS A 803 14.04 22.46 12.21
C HIS A 803 13.51 23.90 12.11
N ILE A 804 14.37 24.90 12.31
CA ILE A 804 14.00 26.32 12.09
C ILE A 804 13.61 26.58 10.63
N ASN A 805 14.23 25.91 9.66
CA ASN A 805 13.91 26.08 8.24
C ASN A 805 12.62 25.34 7.85
N GLU A 806 12.32 24.18 8.45
CA GLU A 806 11.03 23.51 8.35
C GLU A 806 9.90 24.41 8.87
N LEU A 807 10.05 24.97 10.07
CA LEU A 807 9.07 25.90 10.67
C LEU A 807 8.87 27.17 9.82
N LYS A 808 9.93 27.71 9.19
CA LYS A 808 9.81 28.82 8.22
C LYS A 808 9.01 28.40 6.98
N TYR A 809 9.29 27.22 6.43
CA TYR A 809 8.57 26.69 5.26
C TYR A 809 7.09 26.47 5.57
N GLU A 810 6.74 25.92 6.74
CA GLU A 810 5.36 25.78 7.20
C GLU A 810 4.68 27.14 7.39
N ALA A 811 5.36 28.11 8.01
CA ALA A 811 4.84 29.47 8.16
C ALA A 811 4.58 30.15 6.81
N GLU A 812 5.44 29.96 5.81
CA GLU A 812 5.21 30.43 4.44
C GLU A 812 4.05 29.71 3.75
N ARG A 813 3.97 28.38 3.88
CA ARG A 813 2.86 27.58 3.35
C ARG A 813 1.52 28.04 3.93
N LEU A 814 1.43 28.18 5.25
CA LEU A 814 0.23 28.70 5.92
C LEU A 814 -0.12 30.12 5.48
N ARG A 815 0.87 30.99 5.22
CA ARG A 815 0.65 32.31 4.62
C ARG A 815 0.08 32.23 3.20
N ARG A 816 0.60 31.33 2.35
CA ARG A 816 0.08 31.08 0.99
C ARG A 816 -1.36 30.55 1.05
N ASP A 817 -1.65 29.59 1.91
CA ASP A 817 -2.98 29.00 2.09
C ASP A 817 -3.99 30.03 2.61
N LEU A 818 -3.60 30.87 3.58
CA LEU A 818 -4.40 31.99 4.08
C LEU A 818 -4.67 33.03 2.95
N HIS A 819 -3.67 33.34 2.12
CA HIS A 819 -3.83 34.25 0.99
C HIS A 819 -4.75 33.67 -0.10
N ASN A 820 -4.65 32.37 -0.39
CA ASN A 820 -5.54 31.65 -1.29
C ASN A 820 -6.98 31.58 -0.76
N MET A 821 -7.16 31.39 0.55
CA MET A 821 -8.47 31.44 1.21
C MET A 821 -9.07 32.84 1.17
N LYS A 822 -8.27 33.90 1.40
CA LYS A 822 -8.71 35.29 1.21
C LYS A 822 -9.12 35.56 -0.23
N ARG A 823 -8.35 35.10 -1.23
CA ARG A 823 -8.72 35.25 -2.65
C ARG A 823 -10.05 34.58 -2.96
N LYS A 824 -10.24 33.32 -2.57
CA LYS A 824 -11.51 32.58 -2.74
C LYS A 824 -12.67 33.27 -2.02
N PHE A 825 -12.45 33.82 -0.83
CA PHE A 825 -13.46 34.59 -0.10
C PHE A 825 -13.86 35.86 -0.85
N TYR A 826 -12.90 36.62 -1.39
CA TYR A 826 -13.19 37.80 -2.22
C TYR A 826 -13.84 37.44 -3.56
N GLU A 827 -13.46 36.34 -4.21
CA GLU A 827 -14.14 35.84 -5.41
C GLU A 827 -15.61 35.46 -5.14
N VAL A 828 -15.89 34.80 -4.01
CA VAL A 828 -17.26 34.48 -3.57
C VAL A 828 -18.01 35.75 -3.18
N LYS A 829 -17.37 36.70 -2.51
CA LYS A 829 -17.98 37.99 -2.18
C LYS A 829 -18.34 38.77 -3.44
N ILE A 830 -17.42 38.95 -4.38
CA ILE A 830 -17.68 39.63 -5.66
C ILE A 830 -18.80 38.93 -6.41
N LYS A 831 -18.83 37.59 -6.46
CA LYS A 831 -19.93 36.85 -7.08
C LYS A 831 -21.28 37.10 -6.41
N ASN A 832 -21.32 37.15 -5.07
CA ASN A 832 -22.54 37.49 -4.34
C ASN A 832 -22.97 38.94 -4.55
N ASP A 833 -22.03 39.89 -4.49
CA ASP A 833 -22.27 41.32 -4.72
C ASP A 833 -22.80 41.55 -6.16
N THR A 834 -22.25 40.87 -7.18
CA THR A 834 -22.78 40.91 -8.56
C THR A 834 -24.13 40.22 -8.74
N MET A 835 -24.58 39.39 -7.78
CA MET A 835 -25.90 38.77 -7.78
C MET A 835 -26.94 39.62 -7.02
N THR A 836 -26.51 40.59 -6.20
CA THR A 836 -27.40 41.56 -5.56
C THR A 836 -27.65 42.83 -6.39
N ASP A 837 -26.80 43.12 -7.38
CA ASP A 837 -26.83 44.38 -8.15
C ASP A 837 -27.72 44.36 -9.43
N PHE A 838 -28.71 43.47 -9.52
CA PHE A 838 -29.77 43.53 -10.54
C PHE A 838 -31.12 44.00 -9.96
N SER A 839 -31.15 45.25 -9.53
CA SER A 839 -32.36 46.01 -9.20
C SER A 839 -32.38 47.32 -10.00
N PRO A 840 -33.39 47.58 -10.87
CA PRO A 840 -33.44 48.81 -11.65
C PRO A 840 -33.67 50.06 -10.79
N PRO A 841 -33.09 51.22 -11.15
CA PRO A 841 -33.06 52.40 -10.28
C PRO A 841 -34.31 53.28 -10.45
N ASP A 842 -34.75 53.89 -9.34
CA ASP A 842 -35.80 54.91 -9.38
C ASP A 842 -35.40 56.17 -8.59
N ASN A 843 -35.44 57.30 -9.29
CA ASN A 843 -35.65 58.67 -8.79
C ASN A 843 -34.90 59.18 -7.53
N ARG A 844 -33.86 60.02 -7.72
CA ARG A 844 -33.97 61.51 -7.60
C ARG A 844 -32.64 62.29 -7.67
N LEU A 845 -32.69 63.36 -8.51
CA LEU A 845 -32.18 64.72 -8.26
C LEU A 845 -30.65 65.05 -8.18
N ILE A 846 -30.33 66.22 -8.77
CA ILE A 846 -29.31 67.23 -8.40
C ILE A 846 -27.92 67.25 -9.11
N LEU A 847 -27.77 68.31 -9.93
CA LEU A 847 -26.60 69.15 -10.29
C LEU A 847 -25.46 68.71 -11.24
N ARG A 848 -25.27 69.60 -12.26
CA ARG A 848 -24.06 69.96 -13.06
C ARG A 848 -23.45 68.87 -13.95
N LYS A 849 -23.61 68.95 -15.30
CA LYS A 849 -22.92 69.86 -16.28
C LYS A 849 -21.39 69.63 -16.34
N LEU A 850 -20.90 68.93 -17.37
CA LEU A 850 -20.37 69.44 -18.67
C LEU A 850 -18.93 70.02 -18.55
N ARG A 851 -17.96 69.80 -19.45
CA ARG A 851 -17.85 69.00 -20.70
C ARG A 851 -16.41 69.15 -21.28
N THR A 852 -15.71 68.05 -21.65
CA THR A 852 -14.47 68.06 -22.51
C THR A 852 -13.33 68.98 -22.02
N PRO A 853 -12.24 69.24 -22.78
CA PRO A 853 -11.51 68.47 -23.82
C PRO A 853 -10.15 67.96 -23.28
N ASN A 854 -9.57 66.85 -23.74
CA ASN A 854 -8.99 66.52 -25.05
C ASN A 854 -7.58 67.13 -25.31
N GLU A 855 -6.66 66.26 -25.74
CA GLU A 855 -5.35 66.56 -26.38
C GLU A 855 -4.27 67.27 -25.51
N SER A 856 -2.98 67.06 -25.73
CA SER A 856 -2.30 67.42 -26.97
C SER A 856 -0.81 66.96 -26.93
N VAL A 857 -0.23 66.47 -28.04
CA VAL A 857 0.64 67.21 -29.01
C VAL A 857 2.14 66.85 -28.80
N ARG A 858 3.03 66.73 -29.80
CA ARG A 858 3.13 67.09 -31.24
C ARG A 858 4.00 65.98 -31.93
N SER A 859 4.27 65.89 -33.23
CA SER A 859 4.34 66.88 -34.31
C SER A 859 4.54 66.22 -35.69
N ASN A 860 4.07 66.89 -36.77
CA ASN A 860 4.77 67.06 -38.07
C ASN A 860 4.95 65.81 -38.99
N VAL A 861 4.90 65.84 -40.34
CA VAL A 861 4.69 66.92 -41.35
C VAL A 861 4.60 66.33 -42.79
N ILE A 862 4.06 67.08 -43.77
CA ILE A 862 4.29 67.01 -45.25
C ILE A 862 3.56 65.95 -46.17
N ASN A 863 2.74 66.50 -47.09
CA ASN A 863 2.59 66.29 -48.56
C ASN A 863 2.29 64.94 -49.28
N SER A 864 1.13 64.96 -49.97
CA SER A 864 0.98 64.99 -51.47
C SER A 864 0.75 63.74 -52.34
N LYS A 865 -0.03 63.98 -53.43
CA LYS A 865 -0.11 63.31 -54.77
C LYS A 865 -0.49 61.80 -54.81
N LYS A 866 -1.66 61.37 -55.37
CA LYS A 866 -2.15 61.38 -56.78
C LYS A 866 -1.24 60.59 -57.76
N PRO A 867 -1.78 59.98 -58.85
CA PRO A 867 -2.33 58.62 -59.07
C PRO A 867 -1.38 57.81 -60.03
N PRO A 868 -1.74 57.10 -61.14
CA PRO A 868 -2.83 56.17 -61.51
C PRO A 868 -2.35 54.81 -62.14
N SER A 869 -3.32 53.97 -62.57
CA SER A 869 -3.36 53.04 -63.75
C SER A 869 -2.43 51.81 -63.94
N ASP A 870 -3.12 50.65 -64.05
CA ASP A 870 -3.01 49.57 -65.07
C ASP A 870 -1.76 48.69 -65.27
N SER A 871 -1.93 47.35 -65.14
CA SER A 871 -2.00 46.46 -66.34
C SER A 871 -2.27 44.95 -66.08
N LYS A 872 -3.44 44.50 -66.57
CA LYS A 872 -3.73 43.29 -67.40
C LYS A 872 -3.37 41.83 -66.98
N THR A 873 -4.39 40.98 -67.21
CA THR A 873 -4.40 39.52 -67.54
C THR A 873 -4.05 38.53 -66.41
N ASN A 874 -4.63 37.31 -66.34
CA ASN A 874 -5.25 36.49 -67.39
C ASN A 874 -6.27 35.43 -66.85
N LYS A 875 -7.15 34.91 -67.74
CA LYS A 875 -8.00 33.68 -67.62
C LYS A 875 -9.16 33.70 -66.59
N LEU A 876 -10.43 33.55 -66.98
CA LEU A 876 -11.17 32.36 -67.49
C LEU A 876 -11.38 31.28 -66.41
N LYS A 877 -12.56 30.67 -66.21
CA LYS A 877 -13.94 30.88 -66.73
C LYS A 877 -14.89 29.87 -66.03
N ASP A 878 -16.19 30.19 -65.91
CA ASP A 878 -17.32 29.24 -65.69
C ASP A 878 -17.24 28.38 -64.38
N ARG A 879 -18.28 27.74 -63.82
CA ARG A 879 -19.76 27.86 -63.78
C ARG A 879 -20.23 26.92 -62.64
N SER A 880 -21.43 27.13 -62.08
CA SER A 880 -22.32 26.12 -61.42
C SER A 880 -21.67 25.00 -60.58
N LEU A 881 -21.92 24.89 -59.28
CA LEU A 881 -23.25 24.83 -58.64
C LEU A 881 -23.25 25.49 -57.26
#